data_AF-N9ERN4-F1
#
_entry.id   AF-N9ERN4-F1
#
_cell.length_a   1.000
_cell.length_b   1.000
_cell.length_c   1.000
_cell.angle_alpha   90.00
_cell.angle_beta   90.00
_cell.angle_gamma   90.00
#
_symmetry.space_group_name_H-M   'P 1'
#
loop_
_entity.id
_entity.type
_entity.pdbx_description
1 polymer ?
#
loop_
_entity_poly.entity_id
_entity_poly.type
_entity_poly.pdbx_seq_one_letter_code
_entity_poly.pdbx_strand_id
1 'polypeptide(L)'
;MVQTVQDQLPNRHQLAAQELIQVSASLERIYLDQLHYLKAVNADNFFQFDHAQHKLGIANQLLQIKFDETAGLSFEFDQDKLAHLSESPHYPKRLIQYVSQEVFFYTKSYDEIHPTDLKTKAQILRQTLIEQIFDWIDGENRVEQYLYNINQADAEQIDRILIHYNYFDHAYISDFAQYGKAIPLSVEINIKHLLLINSVLGQTFLSIQQFIPKFHQAIFALDQFLPKHFFRIFKVFHPESLRLCEIEQYFTSYQLLSKHAQEFPQMLAYAKHMKRGFWQYQDLLSKQHFLQAEDEYWELDQLVKLPIFALKRTVNWLYKQNEQVNDWISRHITDVNVRVTITVLSLIDTSKISPEVILAVLKYFKNSAARLFLIECHSFAITNEWQNHPKNSRYRFIESVSEHKSQQKLISNSYLYIEEWLDFATLILGDQAQSYKKIFVKISRVVQAFMLFVQHIANQLPAPLIRFIDPQLQQHPDFFIQMREHNIQVDDFRKKFKHINSDRMPHYSIYDSFVLDYVMHLFNTHHEIERNVTWSGLYQQAKRWHLHNDLVTTMSKLKEKITVDSWDRIAPMQKIYFEDWCYEELNSLQRITQESVVFKHCLAVSYSTRIVEREYAAFHMSNIAEPNQVMTLGCYYKLGQLSFDQLRLPNNHIPDQSYISKALAFIENVNQHLKWKSSIQPNEELGNL
;
A
#
# COMPACT_ATOMS: atom_id res chain seq x y z
N MET A 1 34.52 27.45 -7.98
CA MET A 1 35.90 26.96 -8.16
C MET A 1 36.16 25.55 -7.60
N VAL A 2 35.13 24.83 -7.09
CA VAL A 2 35.25 23.44 -6.60
C VAL A 2 34.69 22.41 -7.60
N GLN A 3 33.99 22.85 -8.66
CA GLN A 3 33.39 21.98 -9.68
C GLN A 3 34.36 21.53 -10.80
N THR A 4 35.49 22.22 -11.00
CA THR A 4 36.43 21.91 -12.10
C THR A 4 37.47 20.83 -11.79
N VAL A 5 37.60 20.41 -10.53
CA VAL A 5 38.58 19.37 -10.13
C VAL A 5 38.00 17.95 -10.24
N GLN A 6 36.67 17.80 -10.16
CA GLN A 6 36.02 16.48 -10.27
C GLN A 6 35.84 15.99 -11.73
N ASP A 7 35.79 16.88 -12.71
CA ASP A 7 35.67 16.51 -14.14
C ASP A 7 37.00 16.09 -14.79
N GLN A 8 38.15 16.32 -14.15
CA GLN A 8 39.47 15.98 -14.71
C GLN A 8 40.00 14.60 -14.29
N LEU A 9 39.49 14.02 -13.21
CA LEU A 9 39.93 12.71 -12.68
C LEU A 9 39.55 11.50 -13.57
N PRO A 10 38.33 11.41 -14.13
CA PRO A 10 37.94 10.28 -14.99
C PRO A 10 38.77 10.17 -16.26
N ASN A 11 39.30 11.30 -16.74
CA ASN A 11 40.09 11.36 -17.97
C ASN A 11 41.55 10.94 -17.71
N ARG A 12 42.12 11.27 -16.55
CA ARG A 12 43.51 10.90 -16.20
C ARG A 12 43.70 9.40 -16.04
N HIS A 13 42.78 8.72 -15.34
CA HIS A 13 42.84 7.25 -15.17
C HIS A 13 42.73 6.53 -16.52
N GLN A 14 41.84 7.02 -17.39
CA GLN A 14 41.65 6.45 -18.71
C GLN A 14 42.86 6.66 -19.62
N LEU A 15 43.43 7.87 -19.63
CA LEU A 15 44.62 8.17 -20.41
C LEU A 15 45.84 7.39 -19.92
N ALA A 16 46.02 7.25 -18.60
CA ALA A 16 47.06 6.40 -18.01
C ALA A 16 46.93 4.95 -18.47
N ALA A 17 45.72 4.39 -18.46
CA ALA A 17 45.46 3.03 -18.94
C ALA A 17 45.75 2.86 -20.44
N GLN A 18 45.37 3.85 -21.27
CA GLN A 18 45.61 3.83 -22.71
C GLN A 18 47.10 3.96 -23.08
N GLU A 19 47.85 4.79 -22.36
CA GLU A 19 49.30 4.89 -22.53
C GLU A 19 50.02 3.64 -22.02
N LEU A 20 49.55 3.05 -20.92
CA LEU A 20 50.15 1.85 -20.33
C LEU A 20 50.10 0.64 -21.28
N ILE A 21 48.98 0.42 -21.97
CA ILE A 21 48.88 -0.70 -22.93
C ILE A 21 49.76 -0.51 -24.17
N GLN A 22 50.21 0.73 -24.47
CA GLN A 22 51.09 1.02 -25.61
C GLN A 22 52.57 0.80 -25.29
N VAL A 23 52.93 0.57 -24.02
CA VAL A 23 54.33 0.35 -23.62
C VAL A 23 54.87 -0.94 -24.20
N SER A 24 54.06 -2.01 -24.24
CA SER A 24 54.51 -3.33 -24.67
C SER A 24 53.40 -4.13 -25.33
N ALA A 25 53.78 -4.92 -26.34
CA ALA A 25 52.87 -5.84 -27.02
C ALA A 25 52.25 -6.87 -26.06
N SER A 26 52.94 -7.23 -24.97
CA SER A 26 52.41 -8.14 -23.94
C SER A 26 51.23 -7.53 -23.18
N LEU A 27 51.32 -6.25 -22.82
CA LEU A 27 50.25 -5.51 -22.13
C LEU A 27 49.07 -5.25 -23.06
N GLU A 28 49.36 -4.86 -24.31
CA GLU A 28 48.34 -4.73 -25.36
C GLU A 28 47.59 -6.06 -25.56
N ARG A 29 48.30 -7.19 -25.56
CA ARG A 29 47.69 -8.50 -25.74
C ARG A 29 46.73 -8.87 -24.61
N ILE A 30 47.08 -8.56 -23.35
CA ILE A 30 46.19 -8.75 -22.19
C ILE A 30 44.88 -7.96 -22.38
N TYR A 31 44.96 -6.73 -22.88
CA TYR A 31 43.78 -5.92 -23.20
C TYR A 31 42.96 -6.49 -24.37
N LEU A 32 43.61 -6.88 -25.48
CA LEU A 32 42.95 -7.44 -26.66
C LEU A 32 42.23 -8.77 -26.37
N ASP A 33 42.79 -9.60 -25.49
CA ASP A 33 42.15 -10.84 -25.06
C ASP A 33 40.87 -10.57 -24.24
N GLN A 34 40.82 -9.52 -23.40
CA GLN A 34 39.56 -9.08 -22.75
C GLN A 34 38.55 -8.59 -23.78
N LEU A 35 39.00 -7.79 -24.75
CA LEU A 35 38.16 -7.23 -25.81
C LEU A 35 37.53 -8.32 -26.68
N HIS A 36 38.20 -9.46 -26.87
CA HIS A 36 37.65 -10.61 -27.60
C HIS A 36 36.28 -11.05 -27.08
N TYR A 37 36.12 -11.11 -25.75
CA TYR A 37 34.85 -11.47 -25.11
C TYR A 37 33.80 -10.36 -25.18
N LEU A 38 34.24 -9.10 -25.08
CA LEU A 38 33.36 -7.94 -24.87
C LEU A 38 33.03 -7.14 -26.12
N LYS A 39 33.72 -7.38 -27.24
CA LYS A 39 33.57 -6.59 -28.49
C LYS A 39 32.12 -6.48 -28.98
N ALA A 40 31.33 -7.54 -28.78
CA ALA A 40 29.94 -7.58 -29.19
C ALA A 40 28.96 -7.14 -28.08
N VAL A 41 29.41 -6.96 -26.83
CA VAL A 41 28.54 -6.68 -25.68
C VAL A 41 28.20 -5.18 -25.61
N ASN A 42 26.92 -4.87 -25.58
CA ASN A 42 26.37 -3.52 -25.37
C ASN A 42 25.12 -3.59 -24.47
N ALA A 43 24.53 -2.44 -24.15
CA ALA A 43 23.37 -2.41 -23.25
C ALA A 43 22.14 -3.13 -23.82
N ASP A 44 21.96 -3.14 -25.15
CA ASP A 44 20.78 -3.72 -25.81
C ASP A 44 20.82 -5.24 -25.90
N ASN A 45 22.01 -5.85 -26.05
CA ASN A 45 22.17 -7.30 -26.08
C ASN A 45 22.71 -7.89 -24.77
N PHE A 46 22.81 -7.08 -23.72
CA PHE A 46 23.24 -7.58 -22.41
C PHE A 46 22.23 -8.56 -21.84
N PHE A 47 20.93 -8.23 -21.87
CA PHE A 47 19.86 -9.12 -21.43
C PHE A 47 19.03 -9.54 -22.63
N GLN A 48 18.94 -10.84 -22.89
CA GLN A 48 18.19 -11.40 -24.01
C GLN A 48 17.29 -12.53 -23.51
N PHE A 49 15.98 -12.34 -23.63
CA PHE A 49 14.99 -13.32 -23.19
C PHE A 49 14.48 -14.11 -24.40
N ASP A 50 14.45 -15.42 -24.29
CA ASP A 50 13.82 -16.33 -25.25
C ASP A 50 12.71 -17.11 -24.54
N HIS A 51 11.47 -16.68 -24.81
CA HIS A 51 10.27 -17.30 -24.24
C HIS A 51 10.01 -18.71 -24.79
N ALA A 52 10.45 -19.02 -26.01
CA ALA A 52 10.22 -20.34 -26.60
C ALA A 52 11.14 -21.40 -25.99
N GLN A 53 12.37 -21.00 -25.64
CA GLN A 53 13.37 -21.89 -25.04
C GLN A 53 13.51 -21.74 -23.53
N HIS A 54 12.69 -20.90 -22.89
CA HIS A 54 12.76 -20.60 -21.45
C HIS A 54 14.18 -20.23 -21.00
N LYS A 55 14.76 -19.25 -21.71
CA LYS A 55 16.19 -18.90 -21.61
C LYS A 55 16.42 -17.41 -21.39
N LEU A 56 17.35 -17.09 -20.51
CA LEU A 56 17.91 -15.75 -20.28
C LEU A 56 19.39 -15.75 -20.66
N GLY A 57 19.74 -15.01 -21.71
CA GLY A 57 21.11 -14.71 -22.09
C GLY A 57 21.63 -13.45 -21.41
N ILE A 58 22.85 -13.52 -20.89
CA ILE A 58 23.57 -12.44 -20.22
C ILE A 58 24.86 -12.13 -20.99
N ALA A 59 25.14 -10.82 -21.15
CA ALA A 59 26.30 -10.28 -21.85
C ALA A 59 26.47 -10.91 -23.25
N ASN A 60 25.45 -10.77 -24.10
CA ASN A 60 25.43 -11.32 -25.46
C ASN A 60 25.69 -12.85 -25.48
N GLN A 61 24.87 -13.59 -24.72
CA GLN A 61 24.87 -15.06 -24.61
C GLN A 61 26.12 -15.70 -24.00
N LEU A 62 27.04 -14.91 -23.42
CA LEU A 62 28.21 -15.43 -22.72
C LEU A 62 27.81 -16.35 -21.57
N LEU A 63 26.82 -15.93 -20.77
CA LEU A 63 26.14 -16.76 -19.79
C LEU A 63 24.69 -16.97 -20.23
N GLN A 64 24.24 -18.22 -20.19
CA GLN A 64 22.89 -18.64 -20.54
C GLN A 64 22.29 -19.32 -19.32
N ILE A 65 21.14 -18.81 -18.89
CA ILE A 65 20.35 -19.39 -17.81
C ILE A 65 19.15 -20.03 -18.48
N LYS A 66 18.97 -21.34 -18.33
CA LYS A 66 17.82 -22.07 -18.88
C LYS A 66 16.98 -22.62 -17.73
N PHE A 67 15.66 -22.65 -17.93
CA PHE A 67 14.75 -23.29 -17.00
C PHE A 67 14.21 -24.58 -17.62
N ASP A 68 14.57 -25.70 -17.03
CA ASP A 68 14.04 -27.02 -17.37
C ASP A 68 12.99 -27.45 -16.33
N GLU A 69 11.83 -27.94 -16.78
CA GLU A 69 10.74 -28.33 -15.88
C GLU A 69 11.04 -29.59 -15.06
N THR A 70 12.07 -30.37 -15.44
CA THR A 70 12.49 -31.60 -14.74
C THR A 70 13.70 -31.39 -13.84
N ALA A 71 14.67 -30.59 -14.28
CA ALA A 71 15.95 -30.40 -13.62
C ALA A 71 16.12 -29.02 -12.95
N GLY A 72 15.25 -28.06 -13.25
CA GLY A 72 15.29 -26.71 -12.69
C GLY A 72 16.18 -25.77 -13.49
N LEU A 73 16.86 -24.86 -12.80
CA LEU A 73 17.75 -23.90 -13.45
C LEU A 73 19.07 -24.57 -13.84
N SER A 74 19.50 -24.34 -15.08
CA SER A 74 20.87 -24.64 -15.52
C SER A 74 21.58 -23.37 -15.95
N PHE A 75 22.86 -23.30 -15.61
CA PHE A 75 23.77 -22.21 -15.99
C PHE A 75 24.78 -22.77 -16.98
N GLU A 76 24.68 -22.31 -18.22
CA GLU A 76 25.52 -22.75 -19.33
C GLU A 76 26.30 -21.58 -19.89
N PHE A 77 27.55 -21.81 -20.25
CA PHE A 77 28.38 -20.80 -20.90
C PHE A 77 28.48 -21.07 -22.39
N ASP A 78 28.77 -20.01 -23.15
CA ASP A 78 29.06 -20.10 -24.58
C ASP A 78 30.26 -21.04 -24.80
N GLN A 79 29.98 -22.25 -25.28
CA GLN A 79 31.00 -23.29 -25.47
C GLN A 79 32.05 -22.87 -26.52
N ASP A 80 31.66 -22.14 -27.56
CA ASP A 80 32.60 -21.73 -28.62
C ASP A 80 33.63 -20.73 -28.08
N LYS A 81 33.24 -19.89 -27.12
CA LYS A 81 34.14 -18.90 -26.51
C LYS A 81 34.84 -19.40 -25.26
N LEU A 82 34.25 -20.35 -24.52
CA LEU A 82 34.69 -20.71 -23.17
C LEU A 82 35.01 -22.22 -23.02
N ALA A 83 35.06 -22.99 -24.10
CA ALA A 83 35.41 -24.43 -24.08
C ALA A 83 36.77 -24.74 -23.43
N HIS A 84 37.71 -23.80 -23.44
CA HIS A 84 39.02 -23.96 -22.81
C HIS A 84 38.99 -23.81 -21.28
N LEU A 85 37.86 -23.37 -20.70
CA LEU A 85 37.73 -23.06 -19.27
C LEU A 85 36.91 -24.10 -18.48
N SER A 86 36.31 -25.09 -19.14
CA SER A 86 35.40 -26.07 -18.51
C SER A 86 36.06 -26.96 -17.45
N GLU A 87 37.40 -27.05 -17.43
CA GLU A 87 38.20 -27.77 -16.41
C GLU A 87 39.14 -26.84 -15.63
N SER A 88 39.00 -25.52 -15.78
CA SER A 88 39.91 -24.51 -15.25
C SER A 88 39.52 -24.04 -13.83
N PRO A 89 40.47 -23.71 -12.95
CA PRO A 89 40.18 -23.06 -11.66
C PRO A 89 39.49 -21.68 -11.82
N HIS A 90 39.56 -21.08 -13.01
CA HIS A 90 38.90 -19.83 -13.38
C HIS A 90 37.41 -19.99 -13.73
N TYR A 91 36.76 -21.07 -13.28
CA TYR A 91 35.33 -21.29 -13.47
C TYR A 91 34.53 -20.07 -12.95
N PRO A 92 33.55 -19.56 -13.74
CA PRO A 92 32.88 -18.28 -13.50
C PRO A 92 31.87 -18.27 -12.35
N LYS A 93 32.37 -18.50 -11.13
CA LYS A 93 31.58 -18.50 -9.91
C LYS A 93 31.03 -17.12 -9.58
N ARG A 94 31.81 -16.04 -9.78
CA ARG A 94 31.43 -14.68 -9.34
C ARG A 94 30.23 -14.15 -10.10
N LEU A 95 30.23 -14.30 -11.43
CA LEU A 95 29.11 -13.83 -12.27
C LEU A 95 27.82 -14.61 -12.00
N ILE A 96 27.90 -15.94 -11.88
CA ILE A 96 26.73 -16.77 -11.51
C ILE A 96 26.24 -16.40 -10.13
N GLN A 97 27.13 -16.31 -9.14
CA GLN A 97 26.77 -15.96 -7.77
C GLN A 97 26.07 -14.60 -7.71
N TYR A 98 26.61 -13.59 -8.39
CA TYR A 98 25.98 -12.28 -8.40
C TYR A 98 24.59 -12.30 -9.03
N VAL A 99 24.45 -12.85 -10.25
CA VAL A 99 23.15 -12.91 -10.93
C VAL A 99 22.15 -13.77 -10.15
N SER A 100 22.61 -14.86 -9.53
CA SER A 100 21.74 -15.81 -8.83
C SER A 100 21.34 -15.34 -7.43
N GLN A 101 22.23 -14.68 -6.68
CA GLN A 101 22.07 -14.36 -5.26
C GLN A 101 21.86 -12.87 -4.96
N GLU A 102 22.33 -11.97 -5.82
CA GLU A 102 22.32 -10.52 -5.57
C GLU A 102 21.30 -9.75 -6.41
N VAL A 103 20.79 -10.35 -7.49
CA VAL A 103 19.77 -9.75 -8.37
C VAL A 103 18.39 -10.24 -7.95
N PHE A 104 17.52 -9.29 -7.62
CA PHE A 104 16.11 -9.55 -7.35
C PHE A 104 15.29 -9.40 -8.63
N PHE A 105 14.52 -10.44 -8.95
CA PHE A 105 13.50 -10.44 -10.00
C PHE A 105 12.14 -10.20 -9.36
N TYR A 106 11.39 -9.24 -9.85
CA TYR A 106 10.12 -8.82 -9.27
C TYR A 106 8.96 -9.55 -9.95
N THR A 107 8.01 -10.04 -9.16
CA THR A 107 6.84 -10.81 -9.64
C THR A 107 5.59 -9.94 -9.85
N LYS A 108 5.64 -8.70 -9.39
CA LYS A 108 4.65 -7.65 -9.63
C LYS A 108 5.23 -6.62 -10.60
N SER A 109 4.35 -5.93 -11.32
CA SER A 109 4.75 -4.89 -12.27
C SER A 109 5.13 -3.59 -11.56
N TYR A 110 6.32 -3.07 -11.84
CA TYR A 110 6.82 -1.72 -11.52
C TYR A 110 6.63 -1.29 -10.05
N ASP A 111 7.40 -1.92 -9.16
CA ASP A 111 7.69 -1.33 -7.86
C ASP A 111 8.71 -0.18 -8.03
N GLU A 112 8.58 0.88 -7.22
CA GLU A 112 9.59 1.94 -7.17
C GLU A 112 10.86 1.40 -6.53
N ILE A 113 11.76 0.90 -7.37
CA ILE A 113 13.13 0.62 -6.95
C ILE A 113 13.84 1.96 -6.86
N HIS A 114 14.46 2.22 -5.70
CA HIS A 114 15.18 3.46 -5.49
C HIS A 114 16.27 3.63 -6.59
N PRO A 115 16.32 4.77 -7.31
CA PRO A 115 17.20 4.92 -8.47
C PRO A 115 18.69 4.71 -8.15
N THR A 116 19.09 5.01 -6.91
CA THR A 116 20.48 4.82 -6.45
C THR A 116 20.81 3.33 -6.32
N ASP A 117 19.85 2.51 -5.90
CA ASP A 117 20.06 1.08 -5.68
C ASP A 117 20.17 0.38 -7.04
N LEU A 118 19.30 0.75 -7.98
CA LEU A 118 19.34 0.27 -9.36
C LEU A 118 20.67 0.64 -10.04
N LYS A 119 21.13 1.89 -9.88
CA LYS A 119 22.44 2.34 -10.37
C LYS A 119 23.58 1.53 -9.76
N THR A 120 23.55 1.32 -8.45
CA THR A 120 24.60 0.59 -7.72
C THR A 120 24.66 -0.87 -8.18
N LYS A 121 23.52 -1.56 -8.27
CA LYS A 121 23.45 -2.95 -8.75
C LYS A 121 23.89 -3.07 -10.21
N ALA A 122 23.49 -2.16 -11.08
CA ALA A 122 23.96 -2.12 -12.47
C ALA A 122 25.49 -1.90 -12.57
N GLN A 123 26.06 -1.06 -11.70
CA GLN A 123 27.51 -0.84 -11.63
C GLN A 123 28.26 -2.07 -11.13
N ILE A 124 27.76 -2.74 -10.08
CA ILE A 124 28.38 -3.96 -9.57
C ILE A 124 28.33 -5.06 -10.63
N LEU A 125 27.18 -5.28 -11.30
CA LEU A 125 27.08 -6.26 -12.38
C LEU A 125 28.09 -6.02 -13.50
N ARG A 126 28.23 -4.75 -13.92
CA ARG A 126 29.25 -4.35 -14.91
C ARG A 126 30.66 -4.71 -14.43
N GLN A 127 30.99 -4.35 -13.19
CA GLN A 127 32.31 -4.61 -12.61
C GLN A 127 32.59 -6.11 -12.46
N THR A 128 31.62 -6.88 -11.97
CA THR A 128 31.72 -8.35 -11.83
C THR A 128 31.98 -9.03 -13.17
N LEU A 129 31.33 -8.58 -14.26
CA LEU A 129 31.62 -9.11 -15.60
C LEU A 129 33.07 -8.85 -16.03
N ILE A 130 33.59 -7.65 -15.76
CA ILE A 130 34.95 -7.26 -16.14
C ILE A 130 35.98 -8.06 -15.37
N GLU A 131 35.83 -8.16 -14.04
CA GLU A 131 36.72 -8.94 -13.18
C GLU A 131 36.70 -10.42 -13.58
N GLN A 132 35.52 -10.97 -13.86
CA GLN A 132 35.39 -12.36 -14.29
C GLN A 132 36.10 -12.63 -15.62
N ILE A 133 36.09 -11.67 -16.56
CA ILE A 133 36.78 -11.79 -17.84
C ILE A 133 38.28 -11.62 -17.67
N PHE A 134 38.72 -10.74 -16.78
CA PHE A 134 40.13 -10.61 -16.43
C PHE A 134 40.67 -11.91 -15.81
N ASP A 135 39.87 -12.56 -14.98
CA ASP A 135 40.18 -13.90 -14.44
C ASP A 135 40.24 -14.96 -15.56
N TRP A 136 39.34 -14.92 -16.56
CA TRP A 136 39.31 -15.91 -17.66
C TRP A 136 40.57 -15.89 -18.54
N ILE A 137 41.18 -14.71 -18.72
CA ILE A 137 42.40 -14.57 -19.52
C ILE A 137 43.68 -14.75 -18.70
N ASP A 138 43.54 -15.20 -17.44
CA ASP A 138 44.62 -15.28 -16.45
C ASP A 138 45.36 -13.95 -16.27
N GLY A 139 44.59 -12.86 -16.21
CA GLY A 139 45.09 -11.49 -16.27
C GLY A 139 46.06 -11.17 -15.15
N GLU A 140 45.76 -11.55 -13.90
CA GLU A 140 46.63 -11.27 -12.75
C GLU A 140 48.02 -11.90 -12.91
N ASN A 141 48.08 -13.19 -13.22
CA ASN A 141 49.35 -13.92 -13.37
C ASN A 141 50.13 -13.42 -14.60
N ARG A 142 49.46 -13.07 -15.70
CA ARG A 142 50.14 -12.52 -16.88
C ARG A 142 50.74 -11.16 -16.63
N VAL A 143 50.08 -10.32 -15.83
CA VAL A 143 50.63 -9.03 -15.40
C VAL A 143 51.82 -9.23 -14.47
N GLU A 144 51.71 -10.13 -13.50
CA GLU A 144 52.84 -10.50 -12.61
C GLU A 144 54.04 -11.01 -13.39
N GLN A 145 53.83 -11.98 -14.29
CA GLN A 145 54.89 -12.53 -15.14
C GLN A 145 55.54 -11.46 -16.03
N TYR A 146 54.76 -10.50 -16.53
CA TYR A 146 55.31 -9.38 -17.29
C TYR A 146 56.16 -8.47 -16.40
N LEU A 147 55.68 -8.08 -15.21
CA LEU A 147 56.41 -7.22 -14.29
C LEU A 147 57.69 -7.88 -13.77
N TYR A 148 57.68 -9.18 -13.47
CA TYR A 148 58.87 -9.90 -13.00
C TYR A 148 59.92 -10.14 -14.09
N ASN A 149 59.55 -10.06 -15.37
CA ASN A 149 60.45 -10.21 -16.52
C ASN A 149 60.59 -8.91 -17.33
N ILE A 150 60.31 -7.76 -16.72
CA ILE A 150 60.29 -6.47 -17.42
C ILE A 150 61.70 -6.03 -17.83
N ASN A 151 61.81 -5.43 -19.01
CA ASN A 151 63.05 -4.81 -19.46
C ASN A 151 63.18 -3.37 -18.92
N GLN A 152 64.40 -2.84 -18.87
CA GLN A 152 64.65 -1.52 -18.29
C GLN A 152 63.95 -0.37 -19.04
N ALA A 153 63.82 -0.44 -20.37
CA ALA A 153 63.18 0.61 -21.16
C ALA A 153 61.66 0.68 -20.89
N ASP A 154 60.99 -0.47 -20.86
CA ASP A 154 59.58 -0.59 -20.50
C ASP A 154 59.35 -0.11 -19.06
N ALA A 155 60.22 -0.50 -18.11
CA ALA A 155 60.14 -0.10 -16.71
C ALA A 155 60.20 1.42 -16.52
N GLU A 156 61.17 2.08 -17.18
CA GLU A 156 61.31 3.55 -17.18
C GLU A 156 60.11 4.24 -17.84
N GLN A 157 59.49 3.62 -18.84
CA GLN A 157 58.30 4.15 -19.49
C GLN A 157 57.05 4.01 -18.61
N ILE A 158 56.86 2.87 -17.95
CA ILE A 158 55.75 2.64 -17.00
C ILE A 158 55.84 3.62 -15.83
N ASP A 159 57.01 3.79 -15.21
CA ASP A 159 57.17 4.75 -14.11
C ASP A 159 56.93 6.19 -14.58
N ARG A 160 57.38 6.57 -15.77
CA ARG A 160 57.09 7.90 -16.35
C ARG A 160 55.59 8.13 -16.48
N ILE A 161 54.84 7.16 -16.99
CA ILE A 161 53.37 7.24 -17.14
C ILE A 161 52.72 7.36 -15.76
N LEU A 162 53.06 6.47 -14.82
CA LEU A 162 52.38 6.40 -13.53
C LEU A 162 52.71 7.57 -12.60
N ILE A 163 53.94 8.11 -12.66
CA ILE A 163 54.31 9.37 -11.98
C ILE A 163 53.60 10.56 -12.64
N HIS A 164 53.55 10.62 -13.98
CA HIS A 164 52.87 11.70 -14.71
C HIS A 164 51.39 11.84 -14.30
N TYR A 165 50.72 10.70 -14.10
CA TYR A 165 49.32 10.66 -13.68
C TYR A 165 49.10 10.63 -12.15
N ASN A 166 50.16 10.78 -11.35
CA ASN A 166 50.14 10.79 -9.88
C ASN A 166 49.62 9.48 -9.23
N TYR A 167 49.91 8.31 -9.80
CA TYR A 167 49.65 7.03 -9.12
C TYR A 167 50.64 6.79 -7.97
N PHE A 168 51.86 7.31 -8.10
CA PHE A 168 52.90 7.27 -7.08
C PHE A 168 54.04 8.25 -7.38
N ASP A 169 54.88 8.53 -6.36
CA ASP A 169 55.91 9.58 -6.41
C ASP A 169 57.33 9.05 -6.68
N HIS A 170 57.49 7.73 -6.88
CA HIS A 170 58.80 7.08 -6.97
C HIS A 170 58.84 6.04 -8.10
N ALA A 171 60.01 5.85 -8.72
CA ALA A 171 60.19 4.96 -9.86
C ALA A 171 60.36 3.49 -9.42
N TYR A 172 59.28 2.91 -8.88
CA TYR A 172 59.29 1.59 -8.27
C TYR A 172 59.59 0.46 -9.27
N ILE A 173 59.17 0.58 -10.53
CA ILE A 173 59.34 -0.48 -11.54
C ILE A 173 60.77 -0.48 -12.10
N SER A 174 61.33 0.71 -12.33
CA SER A 174 62.72 0.92 -12.76
C SER A 174 63.70 0.45 -11.69
N ASP A 175 63.39 0.74 -10.42
CA ASP A 175 64.19 0.27 -9.28
C ASP A 175 64.21 -1.27 -9.16
N PHE A 176 63.09 -1.93 -9.48
CA PHE A 176 63.05 -3.40 -9.59
C PHE A 176 63.91 -3.90 -10.76
N ALA A 177 63.72 -3.34 -11.96
CA ALA A 177 64.45 -3.76 -13.16
C ALA A 177 65.97 -3.55 -13.04
N GLN A 178 66.42 -2.49 -12.37
CA GLN A 178 67.83 -2.13 -12.26
C GLN A 178 68.53 -2.72 -11.04
N TYR A 179 67.84 -2.84 -9.90
CA TYR A 179 68.44 -3.19 -8.62
C TYR A 179 67.80 -4.41 -7.93
N GLY A 180 66.75 -4.99 -8.51
CA GLY A 180 66.02 -6.13 -7.93
C GLY A 180 65.23 -5.79 -6.67
N LYS A 181 64.91 -4.51 -6.42
CA LYS A 181 64.09 -4.10 -5.27
C LYS A 181 62.64 -4.54 -5.48
N ALA A 182 62.05 -5.20 -4.48
CA ALA A 182 60.66 -5.67 -4.58
C ALA A 182 59.67 -4.55 -4.91
N ILE A 183 58.78 -4.80 -5.87
CA ILE A 183 57.69 -3.89 -6.24
C ILE A 183 56.65 -3.91 -5.09
N PRO A 184 56.23 -2.73 -4.57
CA PRO A 184 55.17 -2.69 -3.57
C PRO A 184 53.84 -3.24 -4.12
N LEU A 185 53.13 -4.01 -3.30
CA LEU A 185 51.84 -4.62 -3.68
C LEU A 185 50.81 -3.58 -4.18
N SER A 186 50.79 -2.38 -3.61
CA SER A 186 49.89 -1.30 -4.04
C SER A 186 50.16 -0.83 -5.48
N VAL A 187 51.41 -0.85 -5.92
CA VAL A 187 51.81 -0.50 -7.29
C VAL A 187 51.34 -1.57 -8.26
N GLU A 188 51.56 -2.84 -7.91
CA GLU A 188 51.14 -3.98 -8.70
C GLU A 188 49.61 -4.03 -8.88
N ILE A 189 48.86 -3.81 -7.80
CA ILE A 189 47.39 -3.72 -7.82
C ILE A 189 46.91 -2.57 -8.72
N ASN A 190 47.54 -1.40 -8.65
CA ASN A 190 47.17 -0.26 -9.50
C ASN A 190 47.43 -0.55 -10.99
N ILE A 191 48.54 -1.21 -11.33
CA ILE A 191 48.84 -1.63 -12.71
C ILE A 191 47.79 -2.64 -13.19
N LYS A 192 47.46 -3.65 -12.37
CA LYS A 192 46.40 -4.62 -12.67
C LYS A 192 45.05 -3.91 -12.92
N HIS A 193 44.66 -2.95 -12.08
CA HIS A 193 43.44 -2.16 -12.28
C HIS A 193 43.46 -1.31 -13.55
N LEU A 194 44.59 -0.71 -13.91
CA LEU A 194 44.73 0.07 -15.14
C LEU A 194 44.58 -0.78 -16.40
N LEU A 195 44.92 -2.06 -16.33
CA LEU A 195 44.80 -3.01 -17.45
C LEU A 195 43.40 -3.59 -17.62
N LEU A 196 42.46 -3.31 -16.70
CA LEU A 196 41.05 -3.68 -16.89
C LEU A 196 40.44 -2.91 -18.06
N ILE A 197 39.60 -3.59 -18.84
CA ILE A 197 38.99 -3.01 -20.05
C ILE A 197 38.19 -1.72 -19.78
N ASN A 198 37.54 -1.60 -18.62
CA ASN A 198 36.81 -0.39 -18.23
C ASN A 198 37.72 0.78 -17.88
N SER A 199 38.96 0.52 -17.46
CA SER A 199 39.97 1.56 -17.28
C SER A 199 40.39 2.14 -18.63
N VAL A 200 40.59 1.30 -19.65
CA VAL A 200 41.00 1.72 -21.01
C VAL A 200 39.85 2.40 -21.79
N LEU A 201 38.65 1.82 -21.76
CA LEU A 201 37.49 2.29 -22.53
C LEU A 201 36.62 3.30 -21.76
N GLY A 202 36.75 3.41 -20.44
CA GLY A 202 36.00 4.37 -19.63
C GLY A 202 34.49 4.19 -19.75
N GLN A 203 33.76 5.28 -20.06
CA GLN A 203 32.30 5.26 -20.26
C GLN A 203 31.86 4.72 -21.64
N THR A 204 32.79 4.47 -22.56
CA THR A 204 32.45 3.97 -23.90
C THR A 204 32.05 2.49 -23.90
N PHE A 205 32.59 1.70 -22.97
CA PHE A 205 32.17 0.31 -22.76
C PHE A 205 31.02 0.21 -21.74
N LEU A 206 29.88 -0.33 -22.18
CA LEU A 206 28.66 -0.53 -21.37
C LEU A 206 28.33 0.68 -20.48
N SER A 207 28.01 1.81 -21.11
CA SER A 207 27.65 3.05 -20.40
C SER A 207 26.55 2.80 -19.37
N ILE A 208 26.80 3.18 -18.12
CA ILE A 208 25.86 2.97 -17.01
C ILE A 208 24.52 3.67 -17.27
N GLN A 209 24.53 4.82 -17.94
CA GLN A 209 23.31 5.56 -18.26
C GLN A 209 22.41 4.80 -19.23
N GLN A 210 22.99 4.07 -20.19
CA GLN A 210 22.25 3.24 -21.15
C GLN A 210 21.88 1.87 -20.56
N PHE A 211 22.70 1.37 -19.62
CA PHE A 211 22.52 0.05 -19.03
C PHE A 211 21.40 0.00 -17.97
N ILE A 212 21.24 1.06 -17.16
CA ILE A 212 20.23 1.13 -16.09
C ILE A 212 18.80 0.83 -16.59
N PRO A 213 18.30 1.45 -17.69
CA PRO A 213 16.96 1.15 -18.21
C PRO A 213 16.80 -0.31 -18.65
N LYS A 214 17.84 -0.91 -19.24
CA LYS A 214 17.82 -2.30 -19.71
C LYS A 214 17.85 -3.29 -18.55
N PHE A 215 18.64 -3.00 -17.52
CA PHE A 215 18.65 -3.76 -16.27
C PHE A 215 17.29 -3.68 -15.57
N HIS A 216 16.69 -2.50 -15.49
CA HIS A 216 15.34 -2.32 -14.95
C HIS A 216 14.30 -3.14 -15.70
N GLN A 217 14.35 -3.17 -17.03
CA GLN A 217 13.43 -4.01 -17.82
C GLN A 217 13.64 -5.50 -17.53
N ALA A 218 14.91 -5.95 -17.43
CA ALA A 218 15.24 -7.35 -17.21
C ALA A 218 14.73 -7.91 -15.87
N ILE A 219 14.82 -7.14 -14.78
CA ILE A 219 14.36 -7.59 -13.45
C ILE A 219 12.83 -7.73 -13.34
N PHE A 220 12.06 -7.18 -14.28
CA PHE A 220 10.59 -7.35 -14.36
C PHE A 220 10.16 -8.32 -15.48
N ALA A 221 11.10 -8.95 -16.20
CA ALA A 221 10.83 -9.80 -17.36
C ALA A 221 10.91 -11.30 -17.03
N LEU A 222 10.69 -11.68 -15.77
CA LEU A 222 10.79 -13.07 -15.32
C LEU A 222 9.77 -13.99 -16.03
N ASP A 223 8.61 -13.46 -16.39
CA ASP A 223 7.56 -14.13 -17.18
C ASP A 223 7.96 -14.44 -18.63
N GLN A 224 8.97 -13.75 -19.17
CA GLN A 224 9.54 -14.03 -20.49
C GLN A 224 10.54 -15.19 -20.46
N PHE A 225 11.05 -15.54 -19.28
CA PHE A 225 12.02 -16.61 -19.06
C PHE A 225 11.37 -17.89 -18.54
N LEU A 226 10.36 -17.79 -17.67
CA LEU A 226 9.77 -18.94 -17.01
C LEU A 226 8.49 -19.46 -17.70
N PRO A 227 8.22 -20.78 -17.66
CA PRO A 227 6.91 -21.32 -18.01
C PRO A 227 5.81 -20.68 -17.16
N LYS A 228 4.64 -20.41 -17.77
CA LYS A 228 3.53 -19.69 -17.11
C LYS A 228 3.11 -20.27 -15.75
N HIS A 229 3.06 -21.61 -15.64
CA HIS A 229 2.62 -22.28 -14.42
C HIS A 229 3.70 -22.20 -13.31
N PHE A 230 4.98 -22.24 -13.66
CA PHE A 230 6.06 -21.97 -12.70
C PHE A 230 6.11 -20.50 -12.28
N PHE A 231 5.98 -19.57 -13.23
CA PHE A 231 5.85 -18.15 -12.90
C PHE A 231 4.67 -17.91 -11.94
N ARG A 232 3.54 -18.61 -12.15
CA ARG A 232 2.39 -18.58 -11.23
C ARG A 232 2.74 -19.10 -9.84
N ILE A 233 3.44 -20.23 -9.72
CA ILE A 233 3.94 -20.74 -8.43
C ILE A 233 4.82 -19.69 -7.76
N PHE A 234 5.83 -19.17 -8.45
CA PHE A 234 6.74 -18.20 -7.87
C PHE A 234 6.04 -16.92 -7.45
N LYS A 235 5.09 -16.41 -8.23
CA LYS A 235 4.27 -15.24 -7.85
C LYS A 235 3.42 -15.49 -6.60
N VAL A 236 2.95 -16.72 -6.41
CA VAL A 236 2.25 -17.12 -5.19
C VAL A 236 3.22 -17.12 -4.01
N PHE A 237 4.32 -17.87 -4.09
CA PHE A 237 5.25 -18.11 -2.97
C PHE A 237 6.14 -16.91 -2.65
N HIS A 238 6.52 -16.12 -3.66
CA HIS A 238 7.36 -14.93 -3.60
C HIS A 238 6.62 -13.72 -4.19
N PRO A 239 5.69 -13.11 -3.42
CA PRO A 239 4.74 -12.13 -3.94
C PRO A 239 5.32 -10.77 -4.28
N GLU A 240 6.54 -10.44 -3.83
CA GLU A 240 7.20 -9.16 -4.12
C GLU A 240 8.34 -9.37 -5.12
N SER A 241 9.35 -10.13 -4.72
CA SER A 241 10.51 -10.46 -5.53
C SER A 241 11.11 -11.81 -5.12
N LEU A 242 11.95 -12.36 -5.99
CA LEU A 242 12.73 -13.57 -5.74
C LEU A 242 14.09 -13.51 -6.42
N ARG A 243 14.98 -14.38 -5.98
CA ARG A 243 16.32 -14.58 -6.54
C ARG A 243 16.39 -15.94 -7.22
N LEU A 244 17.26 -16.09 -8.22
CA LEU A 244 17.36 -17.36 -8.93
C LEU A 244 17.86 -18.49 -8.02
N CYS A 245 18.70 -18.19 -7.03
CA CYS A 245 19.15 -19.19 -6.05
C CYS A 245 17.99 -19.78 -5.23
N GLU A 246 16.92 -19.00 -5.01
CA GLU A 246 15.72 -19.47 -4.29
C GLU A 246 14.90 -20.42 -5.17
N ILE A 247 14.93 -20.24 -6.49
CA ILE A 247 14.36 -21.21 -7.43
C ILE A 247 15.12 -22.52 -7.32
N GLU A 248 16.45 -22.51 -7.40
CA GLU A 248 17.28 -23.71 -7.31
C GLU A 248 17.06 -24.46 -5.98
N GLN A 249 17.11 -23.72 -4.86
CA GLN A 249 17.03 -24.30 -3.52
C GLN A 249 15.71 -25.03 -3.27
N TYR A 250 14.59 -24.52 -3.81
CA TYR A 250 13.25 -25.03 -3.54
C TYR A 250 12.60 -25.73 -4.75
N PHE A 251 13.32 -25.90 -5.86
CA PHE A 251 12.78 -26.40 -7.13
C PHE A 251 12.01 -27.70 -6.98
N THR A 252 12.56 -28.69 -6.29
CA THR A 252 11.92 -30.00 -6.07
C THR A 252 10.56 -29.89 -5.38
N SER A 253 10.37 -28.88 -4.53
CA SER A 253 9.09 -28.60 -3.88
C SER A 253 8.09 -28.00 -4.86
N TYR A 254 8.54 -27.02 -5.64
CA TYR A 254 7.69 -26.33 -6.61
C TYR A 254 7.28 -27.22 -7.78
N GLN A 255 8.14 -28.17 -8.15
CA GLN A 255 7.83 -29.18 -9.16
C GLN A 255 6.58 -30.00 -8.79
N LEU A 256 6.38 -30.33 -7.51
CA LEU A 256 5.18 -31.03 -7.04
C LEU A 256 3.89 -30.23 -7.33
N LEU A 257 3.98 -28.91 -7.31
CA LEU A 257 2.85 -28.00 -7.55
C LEU A 257 2.62 -27.66 -9.02
N SER A 258 3.52 -28.05 -9.93
CA SER A 258 3.44 -27.69 -11.36
C SER A 258 2.11 -28.08 -11.98
N LYS A 259 1.68 -29.34 -11.80
CA LYS A 259 0.41 -29.86 -12.32
C LYS A 259 -0.80 -29.08 -11.76
N HIS A 260 -0.78 -28.78 -10.47
CA HIS A 260 -1.84 -28.01 -9.82
C HIS A 260 -1.90 -26.55 -10.33
N ALA A 261 -0.76 -25.96 -10.62
CA ALA A 261 -0.68 -24.62 -11.20
C ALA A 261 -1.22 -24.58 -12.65
N GLN A 262 -1.17 -25.69 -13.38
CA GLN A 262 -1.77 -25.82 -14.71
C GLN A 262 -3.28 -26.04 -14.64
N GLU A 263 -3.74 -26.92 -13.74
CA GLU A 263 -5.16 -27.31 -13.64
C GLU A 263 -6.02 -26.28 -12.88
N PHE A 264 -5.50 -25.73 -11.78
CA PHE A 264 -6.21 -24.81 -10.88
C PHE A 264 -5.33 -23.60 -10.48
N PRO A 265 -4.83 -22.80 -11.43
CA PRO A 265 -3.94 -21.66 -11.14
C PRO A 265 -4.52 -20.68 -10.12
N GLN A 266 -5.84 -20.45 -10.15
CA GLN A 266 -6.56 -19.57 -9.25
C GLN A 266 -6.68 -20.10 -7.81
N MET A 267 -6.51 -21.40 -7.58
CA MET A 267 -6.58 -22.01 -6.25
C MET A 267 -5.19 -22.29 -5.65
N LEU A 268 -4.13 -22.10 -6.45
CA LEU A 268 -2.77 -22.45 -6.05
C LEU A 268 -2.30 -21.80 -4.74
N ALA A 269 -2.77 -20.59 -4.44
CA ALA A 269 -2.40 -19.88 -3.22
C ALA A 269 -2.78 -20.60 -1.93
N TYR A 270 -3.74 -21.54 -1.97
CA TYR A 270 -4.11 -22.32 -0.79
C TYR A 270 -3.12 -23.44 -0.47
N ALA A 271 -2.31 -23.90 -1.44
CA ALA A 271 -1.28 -24.91 -1.21
C ALA A 271 -0.24 -24.46 -0.16
N LYS A 272 -0.08 -23.14 0.05
CA LYS A 272 0.77 -22.56 1.10
C LYS A 272 0.38 -23.00 2.51
N HIS A 273 -0.91 -23.25 2.74
CA HIS A 273 -1.46 -23.63 4.04
C HIS A 273 -1.65 -25.15 4.16
N MET A 274 -1.27 -25.89 3.12
CA MET A 274 -1.36 -27.35 3.08
C MET A 274 0.02 -27.95 3.31
N LYS A 275 0.09 -29.05 4.05
CA LYS A 275 1.36 -29.70 4.38
C LYS A 275 2.05 -30.14 3.09
N ARG A 276 3.34 -29.80 2.97
CA ARG A 276 4.17 -30.09 1.80
C ARG A 276 4.13 -31.57 1.37
N GLY A 277 4.01 -32.51 2.31
CA GLY A 277 3.93 -33.95 2.02
C GLY A 277 2.74 -34.35 1.15
N PHE A 278 1.67 -33.54 1.11
CA PHE A 278 0.49 -33.81 0.28
C PHE A 278 0.52 -33.12 -1.10
N TRP A 279 1.51 -32.28 -1.40
CA TRP A 279 1.52 -31.47 -2.62
C TRP A 279 1.54 -32.28 -3.93
N GLN A 280 1.90 -33.56 -3.86
CA GLN A 280 1.96 -34.48 -4.99
C GLN A 280 0.61 -35.11 -5.36
N TYR A 281 -0.40 -35.04 -4.47
CA TYR A 281 -1.68 -35.72 -4.69
C TYR A 281 -2.60 -34.88 -5.57
N GLN A 282 -3.23 -35.51 -6.56
CA GLN A 282 -4.08 -34.83 -7.55
C GLN A 282 -5.27 -34.09 -6.92
N ASP A 283 -5.74 -34.55 -5.76
CA ASP A 283 -6.84 -33.96 -5.03
C ASP A 283 -6.43 -32.83 -4.09
N LEU A 284 -5.16 -32.44 -3.99
CA LEU A 284 -4.64 -31.38 -3.11
C LEU A 284 -5.57 -30.16 -3.01
N LEU A 285 -6.02 -29.65 -4.16
CA LEU A 285 -6.90 -28.47 -4.26
C LEU A 285 -8.35 -28.87 -4.51
N SER A 286 -8.83 -29.98 -3.96
CA SER A 286 -10.23 -30.41 -4.07
C SER A 286 -11.13 -29.56 -3.17
N LYS A 287 -12.40 -29.39 -3.59
CA LYS A 287 -13.39 -28.64 -2.83
C LYS A 287 -13.70 -29.25 -1.47
N GLN A 288 -13.47 -30.56 -1.30
CA GLN A 288 -13.83 -31.28 -0.09
C GLN A 288 -12.99 -30.81 1.10
N HIS A 289 -11.71 -30.53 0.87
CA HIS A 289 -10.79 -30.09 1.93
C HIS A 289 -11.21 -28.77 2.59
N PHE A 290 -11.93 -27.90 1.88
CA PHE A 290 -12.42 -26.63 2.43
C PHE A 290 -13.66 -26.78 3.31
N LEU A 291 -14.34 -27.93 3.25
CA LEU A 291 -15.64 -28.20 3.89
C LEU A 291 -15.53 -29.17 5.08
N GLN A 292 -14.44 -29.93 5.18
CA GLN A 292 -14.27 -30.97 6.19
C GLN A 292 -13.57 -30.41 7.45
N ALA A 293 -14.07 -30.84 8.62
CA ALA A 293 -13.57 -30.37 9.91
C ALA A 293 -12.24 -31.02 10.33
N GLU A 294 -11.98 -32.24 9.87
CA GLU A 294 -10.83 -33.07 10.27
C GLU A 294 -9.99 -33.44 9.03
N ASP A 295 -9.70 -32.44 8.20
CA ASP A 295 -8.94 -32.67 6.97
C ASP A 295 -7.43 -32.65 7.24
N GLU A 296 -6.76 -33.75 6.91
CA GLU A 296 -5.34 -33.94 7.20
C GLU A 296 -4.40 -33.12 6.30
N TYR A 297 -4.89 -32.57 5.18
CA TYR A 297 -4.07 -31.85 4.20
C TYR A 297 -3.62 -30.49 4.74
N TRP A 298 -4.44 -29.85 5.59
CA TRP A 298 -4.13 -28.54 6.16
C TRP A 298 -3.06 -28.60 7.25
N GLU A 299 -2.24 -27.57 7.29
CA GLU A 299 -1.27 -27.36 8.37
C GLU A 299 -1.96 -26.65 9.54
N LEU A 300 -2.31 -27.41 10.58
CA LEU A 300 -3.14 -26.97 11.70
C LEU A 300 -2.57 -25.75 12.45
N ASP A 301 -1.24 -25.59 12.47
CA ASP A 301 -0.59 -24.45 13.14
C ASP A 301 -0.80 -23.13 12.39
N GLN A 302 -1.15 -23.17 11.09
CA GLN A 302 -1.35 -22.00 10.25
C GLN A 302 -2.84 -21.60 10.13
N LEU A 303 -3.76 -22.52 10.41
CA LEU A 303 -5.20 -22.31 10.28
C LEU A 303 -5.91 -22.49 11.61
N VAL A 304 -6.52 -21.40 12.09
CA VAL A 304 -7.02 -21.29 13.47
C VAL A 304 -8.07 -22.34 13.82
N LYS A 305 -8.98 -22.73 12.90
CA LYS A 305 -9.99 -23.80 13.07
C LYS A 305 -10.53 -24.32 11.73
N LEU A 306 -10.81 -25.63 11.66
CA LEU A 306 -11.49 -26.30 10.54
C LEU A 306 -12.95 -26.69 10.92
N PRO A 307 -13.89 -26.79 9.95
CA PRO A 307 -13.70 -26.56 8.51
C PRO A 307 -13.49 -25.08 8.19
N ILE A 308 -12.79 -24.78 7.08
CA ILE A 308 -12.54 -23.39 6.68
C ILE A 308 -13.86 -22.68 6.36
N PHE A 309 -14.75 -23.35 5.63
CA PHE A 309 -16.07 -22.82 5.27
C PHE A 309 -17.18 -23.82 5.59
N ALA A 310 -18.29 -23.31 6.12
CA ALA A 310 -19.46 -24.13 6.47
C ALA A 310 -20.33 -24.53 5.27
N LEU A 311 -20.29 -23.76 4.17
CA LEU A 311 -21.22 -23.91 3.05
C LEU A 311 -20.53 -24.32 1.76
N LYS A 312 -21.08 -25.35 1.08
CA LYS A 312 -20.65 -25.73 -0.29
C LYS A 312 -20.73 -24.58 -1.26
N ARG A 313 -21.72 -23.70 -1.08
CA ARG A 313 -21.94 -22.52 -1.90
C ARG A 313 -20.77 -21.53 -1.82
N THR A 314 -20.20 -21.33 -0.63
CA THR A 314 -19.05 -20.46 -0.40
C THR A 314 -17.82 -20.99 -1.14
N VAL A 315 -17.55 -22.29 -1.03
CA VAL A 315 -16.43 -22.94 -1.75
C VAL A 315 -16.66 -22.88 -3.26
N ASN A 316 -17.87 -23.15 -3.75
CA ASN A 316 -18.18 -23.01 -5.17
C ASN A 316 -18.01 -21.58 -5.71
N TRP A 317 -18.31 -20.58 -4.89
CA TRP A 317 -18.05 -19.18 -5.24
C TRP A 317 -16.55 -18.91 -5.35
N LEU A 318 -15.76 -19.41 -4.41
CA LEU A 318 -14.31 -19.26 -4.38
C LEU A 318 -13.62 -19.80 -5.64
N TYR A 319 -14.03 -20.97 -6.12
CA TYR A 319 -13.47 -21.60 -7.34
C TYR A 319 -13.81 -20.84 -8.63
N LYS A 320 -14.81 -19.94 -8.59
CA LYS A 320 -15.19 -19.09 -9.73
C LYS A 320 -14.43 -17.76 -9.74
N GLN A 321 -13.67 -17.44 -8.70
CA GLN A 321 -12.92 -16.19 -8.63
C GLN A 321 -11.60 -16.30 -9.38
N ASN A 322 -11.04 -15.15 -9.76
CA ASN A 322 -9.74 -15.08 -10.41
C ASN A 322 -8.59 -15.28 -9.40
N GLU A 323 -7.38 -15.43 -9.94
CA GLU A 323 -6.14 -15.56 -9.17
C GLU A 323 -5.94 -14.43 -8.16
N GLN A 324 -6.18 -13.18 -8.58
CA GLN A 324 -5.93 -12.01 -7.74
C GLN A 324 -6.82 -11.99 -6.47
N VAL A 325 -8.10 -12.34 -6.61
CA VAL A 325 -9.04 -12.44 -5.48
C VAL A 325 -8.63 -13.58 -4.55
N ASN A 326 -8.36 -14.76 -5.09
CA ASN A 326 -8.02 -15.94 -4.28
C ASN A 326 -6.64 -15.82 -3.61
N ASP A 327 -5.66 -15.17 -4.25
CA ASP A 327 -4.36 -14.87 -3.64
C ASP A 327 -4.52 -13.97 -2.41
N TRP A 328 -5.35 -12.93 -2.53
CA TRP A 328 -5.62 -12.04 -1.41
C TRP A 328 -6.39 -12.75 -0.29
N ILE A 329 -7.40 -13.56 -0.64
CA ILE A 329 -8.17 -14.35 0.34
C ILE A 329 -7.26 -15.34 1.06
N SER A 330 -6.42 -16.08 0.34
CA SER A 330 -5.50 -17.05 0.95
C SER A 330 -4.59 -16.39 1.99
N ARG A 331 -4.08 -15.18 1.73
CA ARG A 331 -3.25 -14.44 2.70
C ARG A 331 -4.01 -13.99 3.96
N HIS A 332 -5.34 -13.95 3.90
CA HIS A 332 -6.21 -13.46 4.98
C HIS A 332 -7.23 -14.50 5.45
N ILE A 333 -7.02 -15.78 5.12
CA ILE A 333 -8.03 -16.83 5.33
C ILE A 333 -8.31 -17.09 6.82
N THR A 334 -7.34 -16.78 7.69
CA THR A 334 -7.48 -16.86 9.14
C THR A 334 -8.37 -15.76 9.72
N ASP A 335 -8.58 -14.65 9.00
CA ASP A 335 -9.45 -13.56 9.43
C ASP A 335 -10.92 -13.97 9.29
N VAL A 336 -11.60 -14.04 10.43
CA VAL A 336 -13.01 -14.41 10.51
C VAL A 336 -13.90 -13.47 9.69
N ASN A 337 -13.58 -12.17 9.66
CA ASN A 337 -14.36 -11.21 8.87
C ASN A 337 -14.27 -11.50 7.38
N VAL A 338 -13.09 -11.95 6.91
CA VAL A 338 -12.91 -12.34 5.51
C VAL A 338 -13.75 -13.57 5.20
N ARG A 339 -13.73 -14.61 6.04
CA ARG A 339 -14.56 -15.82 5.86
C ARG A 339 -16.06 -15.51 5.86
N VAL A 340 -16.50 -14.63 6.75
CA VAL A 340 -17.89 -14.15 6.81
C VAL A 340 -18.23 -13.36 5.54
N THR A 341 -17.36 -12.45 5.09
CA THR A 341 -17.59 -11.65 3.87
C THR A 341 -17.66 -12.52 2.62
N ILE A 342 -16.80 -13.53 2.47
CA ILE A 342 -16.85 -14.50 1.37
C ILE A 342 -18.19 -15.25 1.37
N THR A 343 -18.66 -15.66 2.56
CA THR A 343 -19.96 -16.31 2.70
C THR A 343 -21.09 -15.38 2.23
N VAL A 344 -21.06 -14.11 2.62
CA VAL A 344 -22.00 -13.09 2.15
C VAL A 344 -21.94 -12.92 0.63
N LEU A 345 -20.74 -12.79 0.06
CA LEU A 345 -20.52 -12.65 -1.39
C LEU A 345 -21.04 -13.86 -2.16
N SER A 346 -20.94 -15.06 -1.60
CA SER A 346 -21.50 -16.27 -2.21
C SER A 346 -23.04 -16.25 -2.29
N LEU A 347 -23.71 -15.49 -1.43
CA LEU A 347 -25.18 -15.40 -1.35
C LEU A 347 -25.77 -14.32 -2.27
N ILE A 348 -24.93 -13.45 -2.85
CA ILE A 348 -25.32 -12.42 -3.81
C ILE A 348 -24.83 -12.79 -5.22
N ASP A 349 -25.31 -12.07 -6.23
CA ASP A 349 -24.83 -12.24 -7.61
C ASP A 349 -23.57 -11.39 -7.84
N THR A 350 -22.45 -12.07 -8.05
CA THR A 350 -21.15 -11.45 -8.36
C THR A 350 -20.69 -11.70 -9.80
N SER A 351 -21.54 -12.30 -10.66
CA SER A 351 -21.15 -12.78 -11.99
C SER A 351 -20.65 -11.68 -12.94
N LYS A 352 -21.14 -10.45 -12.78
CA LYS A 352 -20.78 -9.26 -13.58
C LYS A 352 -19.90 -8.25 -12.84
N ILE A 353 -19.34 -8.64 -11.70
CA ILE A 353 -18.54 -7.76 -10.85
C ILE A 353 -17.07 -7.98 -11.17
N SER A 354 -16.34 -6.88 -11.37
CA SER A 354 -14.90 -6.92 -11.62
C SER A 354 -14.13 -7.43 -10.39
N PRO A 355 -13.04 -8.20 -10.57
CA PRO A 355 -12.22 -8.70 -9.46
C PRO A 355 -11.70 -7.62 -8.51
N GLU A 356 -11.35 -6.45 -9.04
CA GLU A 356 -10.87 -5.29 -8.28
C GLU A 356 -11.96 -4.75 -7.34
N VAL A 357 -13.22 -4.76 -7.78
CA VAL A 357 -14.36 -4.38 -6.95
C VAL A 357 -14.61 -5.43 -5.87
N ILE A 358 -14.50 -6.72 -6.18
CA ILE A 358 -14.61 -7.80 -5.18
C ILE A 358 -13.53 -7.62 -4.10
N LEU A 359 -12.30 -7.32 -4.48
CA LEU A 359 -11.20 -7.02 -3.55
C LEU A 359 -11.48 -5.77 -2.71
N ALA A 360 -12.00 -4.70 -3.31
CA ALA A 360 -12.37 -3.49 -2.58
C ALA A 360 -13.43 -3.79 -1.50
N VAL A 361 -14.43 -4.62 -1.82
CA VAL A 361 -15.46 -5.07 -0.86
C VAL A 361 -14.84 -5.90 0.26
N LEU A 362 -14.01 -6.89 -0.08
CA LEU A 362 -13.32 -7.73 0.91
C LEU A 362 -12.45 -6.89 1.87
N LYS A 363 -11.70 -5.93 1.34
CA LYS A 363 -10.86 -5.01 2.14
C LYS A 363 -11.70 -4.11 3.03
N TYR A 364 -12.80 -3.55 2.52
CA TYR A 364 -13.66 -2.63 3.26
C TYR A 364 -14.36 -3.30 4.45
N PHE A 365 -14.83 -4.54 4.29
CA PHE A 365 -15.53 -5.28 5.34
C PHE A 365 -14.62 -6.14 6.24
N LYS A 366 -13.30 -6.10 6.03
CA LYS A 366 -12.29 -6.89 6.75
C LYS A 366 -12.34 -6.70 8.28
N ASN A 367 -12.86 -5.59 8.79
CA ASN A 367 -12.90 -5.33 10.24
C ASN A 367 -14.32 -5.30 10.85
N SER A 368 -15.36 -5.57 10.06
CA SER A 368 -16.76 -5.35 10.48
C SER A 368 -17.69 -6.53 10.23
N ALA A 369 -17.48 -7.31 9.16
CA ALA A 369 -18.44 -8.34 8.74
C ALA A 369 -18.79 -9.36 9.83
N ALA A 370 -17.80 -9.83 10.59
CA ALA A 370 -18.03 -10.82 11.62
C ALA A 370 -18.79 -10.26 12.83
N ARG A 371 -18.64 -8.97 13.15
CA ARG A 371 -19.47 -8.30 14.17
C ARG A 371 -20.92 -8.20 13.73
N LEU A 372 -21.16 -7.83 12.46
CA LEU A 372 -22.51 -7.80 11.89
C LEU A 372 -23.16 -9.18 11.92
N PHE A 373 -22.39 -10.22 11.58
CA PHE A 373 -22.84 -11.61 11.68
C PHE A 373 -23.20 -12.00 13.11
N LEU A 374 -22.35 -11.68 14.09
CA LEU A 374 -22.61 -12.01 15.50
C LEU A 374 -23.95 -11.44 15.98
N ILE A 375 -24.23 -10.17 15.68
CA ILE A 375 -25.47 -9.50 16.11
C ILE A 375 -26.71 -10.21 15.53
N GLU A 376 -26.72 -10.46 14.23
CA GLU A 376 -27.87 -11.11 13.56
C GLU A 376 -27.97 -12.59 13.91
N CYS A 377 -26.85 -13.30 14.03
CA CYS A 377 -26.83 -14.72 14.39
C CYS A 377 -27.33 -14.92 15.83
N HIS A 378 -26.88 -14.09 16.78
CA HIS A 378 -27.36 -14.13 18.15
C HIS A 378 -28.86 -13.87 18.22
N SER A 379 -29.34 -12.79 17.59
CA SER A 379 -30.78 -12.47 17.54
C SER A 379 -31.59 -13.64 16.94
N PHE A 380 -31.13 -14.18 15.81
CA PHE A 380 -31.78 -15.31 15.16
C PHE A 380 -31.78 -16.57 16.03
N ALA A 381 -30.68 -16.84 16.73
CA ALA A 381 -30.56 -18.00 17.62
C ALA A 381 -31.52 -17.93 18.81
N ILE A 382 -31.72 -16.74 19.39
CA ILE A 382 -32.71 -16.52 20.46
C ILE A 382 -34.13 -16.70 19.92
N THR A 383 -34.48 -16.05 18.80
CA THR A 383 -35.84 -16.14 18.23
C THR A 383 -36.23 -17.56 17.80
N ASN A 384 -35.25 -18.38 17.40
CA ASN A 384 -35.49 -19.77 16.97
C ASN A 384 -35.11 -20.80 18.05
N GLU A 385 -34.94 -20.37 19.30
CA GLU A 385 -34.66 -21.24 20.46
C GLU A 385 -33.52 -22.25 20.25
N TRP A 386 -32.42 -21.83 19.62
CA TRP A 386 -31.31 -22.72 19.25
C TRP A 386 -30.71 -23.46 20.43
N GLN A 387 -30.76 -22.89 21.63
CA GLN A 387 -30.29 -23.53 22.85
C GLN A 387 -31.02 -24.86 23.12
N ASN A 388 -32.32 -24.92 22.85
CA ASN A 388 -33.18 -26.09 23.06
C ASN A 388 -33.26 -26.99 21.81
N HIS A 389 -32.55 -26.64 20.73
CA HIS A 389 -32.65 -27.36 19.48
C HIS A 389 -32.03 -28.78 19.61
N PRO A 390 -32.67 -29.85 19.09
CA PRO A 390 -32.20 -31.23 19.27
C PRO A 390 -30.76 -31.51 18.78
N LYS A 391 -30.30 -30.75 17.79
CA LYS A 391 -28.91 -30.85 17.28
C LYS A 391 -27.87 -30.18 18.18
N ASN A 392 -28.28 -29.35 19.13
CA ASN A 392 -27.37 -28.63 20.00
C ASN A 392 -26.78 -29.56 21.07
N SER A 393 -25.67 -30.22 20.73
CA SER A 393 -24.92 -31.04 21.68
C SER A 393 -23.76 -30.30 22.34
N ARG A 394 -23.40 -29.09 21.87
CA ARG A 394 -22.11 -28.47 22.17
C ARG A 394 -22.18 -27.15 22.94
N TYR A 395 -23.21 -26.34 22.77
CA TYR A 395 -23.18 -24.93 23.20
C TYR A 395 -24.29 -24.57 24.17
N ARG A 396 -23.97 -23.72 25.14
CA ARG A 396 -24.94 -23.14 26.07
C ARG A 396 -24.65 -21.64 26.26
N PHE A 397 -25.68 -20.81 26.35
CA PHE A 397 -25.50 -19.38 26.60
C PHE A 397 -25.02 -19.14 28.03
N ILE A 398 -24.14 -18.15 28.21
CA ILE A 398 -23.76 -17.65 29.54
C ILE A 398 -24.97 -16.92 30.12
N GLU A 399 -25.83 -17.64 30.83
CA GLU A 399 -26.81 -17.04 31.72
C GLU A 399 -26.12 -16.69 33.04
N SER A 400 -26.44 -15.52 33.58
CA SER A 400 -25.94 -15.06 34.86
C SER A 400 -26.38 -16.02 35.97
N VAL A 401 -25.41 -16.78 36.46
CA VAL A 401 -25.39 -17.50 37.74
C VAL A 401 -26.25 -18.77 37.79
N SER A 402 -25.52 -19.90 37.86
CA SER A 402 -25.95 -21.25 38.31
C SER A 402 -26.36 -22.22 37.21
N GLU A 403 -25.43 -23.10 36.83
CA GLU A 403 -25.67 -24.56 36.81
C GLU A 403 -24.35 -25.28 36.45
N HIS A 404 -23.68 -25.79 37.49
CA HIS A 404 -22.57 -26.72 37.34
C HIS A 404 -23.13 -28.11 37.05
N LYS A 405 -23.12 -28.53 35.77
CA LYS A 405 -22.96 -29.91 35.25
C LYS A 405 -23.50 -30.02 33.82
N SER A 406 -22.91 -29.30 32.88
CA SER A 406 -23.10 -29.62 31.46
C SER A 406 -21.72 -29.76 30.81
N GLN A 407 -21.54 -30.78 29.96
CA GLN A 407 -20.35 -30.95 29.11
C GLN A 407 -20.30 -29.92 27.96
N GLN A 408 -21.31 -29.05 27.85
CA GLN A 408 -21.42 -28.05 26.80
C GLN A 408 -20.52 -26.84 27.09
N LYS A 409 -19.93 -26.28 26.03
CA LYS A 409 -19.12 -25.07 26.08
C LYS A 409 -20.02 -23.83 26.23
N LEU A 410 -19.66 -22.98 27.19
CA LEU A 410 -20.33 -21.72 27.42
C LEU A 410 -19.93 -20.68 26.37
N ILE A 411 -20.91 -20.00 25.78
CA ILE A 411 -20.73 -18.95 24.78
C ILE A 411 -21.49 -17.67 25.18
N SER A 412 -20.90 -16.50 24.96
CA SER A 412 -21.56 -15.20 25.15
C SER A 412 -21.71 -14.47 23.81
N ASN A 413 -22.56 -13.44 23.79
CA ASN A 413 -22.68 -12.52 22.67
C ASN A 413 -21.49 -11.54 22.62
N SER A 414 -20.29 -12.08 22.42
CA SER A 414 -19.04 -11.33 22.34
C SER A 414 -18.23 -11.80 21.14
N TYR A 415 -17.52 -10.84 20.51
CA TYR A 415 -16.64 -11.11 19.39
C TYR A 415 -15.55 -12.15 19.73
N LEU A 416 -15.19 -12.30 21.01
CA LEU A 416 -14.24 -13.33 21.45
C LEU A 416 -14.71 -14.76 21.15
N TYR A 417 -16.02 -14.99 21.02
CA TYR A 417 -16.63 -16.29 20.74
C TYR A 417 -17.08 -16.42 19.28
N ILE A 418 -16.59 -15.56 18.38
CA ILE A 418 -17.10 -15.50 17.00
C ILE A 418 -16.95 -16.84 16.24
N GLU A 419 -15.85 -17.56 16.48
CA GLU A 419 -15.62 -18.86 15.89
C GLU A 419 -16.61 -19.90 16.41
N GLU A 420 -16.89 -19.88 17.71
CA GLU A 420 -17.90 -20.71 18.35
C GLU A 420 -19.30 -20.41 17.80
N TRP A 421 -19.61 -19.14 17.51
CA TRP A 421 -20.88 -18.76 16.87
C TRP A 421 -21.00 -19.27 15.43
N LEU A 422 -19.89 -19.27 14.67
CA LEU A 422 -19.87 -19.86 13.33
C LEU A 422 -20.03 -21.38 13.37
N ASP A 423 -19.34 -22.07 14.29
CA ASP A 423 -19.53 -23.51 14.50
C ASP A 423 -20.95 -23.82 14.98
N PHE A 424 -21.52 -23.01 15.87
CA PHE A 424 -22.88 -23.20 16.36
C PHE A 424 -23.92 -23.05 15.23
N ALA A 425 -23.78 -22.02 14.38
CA ALA A 425 -24.59 -21.88 13.18
C ALA A 425 -24.46 -23.11 12.26
N THR A 426 -23.25 -23.64 12.11
CA THR A 426 -22.98 -24.85 11.32
C THR A 426 -23.65 -26.09 11.91
N LEU A 427 -23.56 -26.28 13.23
CA LEU A 427 -24.17 -27.39 13.95
C LEU A 427 -25.70 -27.42 13.79
N ILE A 428 -26.35 -26.27 13.91
CA ILE A 428 -27.82 -26.18 13.85
C ILE A 428 -28.32 -26.23 12.41
N LEU A 429 -27.75 -25.40 11.54
CA LEU A 429 -28.25 -25.18 10.18
C LEU A 429 -27.73 -26.21 9.15
N GLY A 430 -26.58 -26.84 9.40
CA GLY A 430 -25.94 -27.76 8.45
C GLY A 430 -25.58 -27.07 7.13
N ASP A 431 -25.85 -27.73 5.99
CA ASP A 431 -25.58 -27.22 4.63
C ASP A 431 -26.81 -26.48 4.02
N GLN A 432 -27.79 -26.08 4.85
CA GLN A 432 -29.03 -25.45 4.38
C GLN A 432 -28.83 -23.96 4.04
N ALA A 433 -28.40 -23.67 2.82
CA ALA A 433 -28.12 -22.29 2.36
C ALA A 433 -29.27 -21.28 2.57
N GLN A 434 -30.53 -21.73 2.50
CA GLN A 434 -31.69 -20.84 2.73
C GLN A 434 -31.79 -20.35 4.17
N SER A 435 -31.38 -21.17 5.14
CA SER A 435 -31.41 -20.82 6.56
C SER A 435 -30.31 -19.81 6.88
N TYR A 436 -29.10 -20.00 6.34
CA TYR A 436 -28.03 -19.00 6.43
C TYR A 436 -28.41 -17.69 5.77
N LYS A 437 -29.11 -17.75 4.63
CA LYS A 437 -29.58 -16.55 3.96
C LYS A 437 -30.42 -15.68 4.89
N LYS A 438 -31.22 -16.25 5.81
CA LYS A 438 -32.01 -15.50 6.80
C LYS A 438 -31.13 -14.68 7.74
N ILE A 439 -30.05 -15.27 8.26
CA ILE A 439 -29.07 -14.57 9.13
C ILE A 439 -28.33 -13.50 8.33
N PHE A 440 -27.94 -13.81 7.09
CA PHE A 440 -27.13 -12.94 6.27
C PHE A 440 -27.91 -11.87 5.49
N VAL A 441 -29.26 -11.86 5.49
CA VAL A 441 -30.06 -10.96 4.61
C VAL A 441 -29.61 -9.50 4.74
N LYS A 442 -29.54 -8.98 5.96
CA LYS A 442 -29.19 -7.56 6.19
C LYS A 442 -27.76 -7.28 5.76
N ILE A 443 -26.83 -8.18 6.08
CA ILE A 443 -25.41 -8.06 5.73
C ILE A 443 -25.24 -8.10 4.21
N SER A 444 -25.89 -9.04 3.52
CA SER A 444 -25.91 -9.13 2.06
C SER A 444 -26.44 -7.86 1.41
N ARG A 445 -27.50 -7.23 1.96
CA ARG A 445 -28.04 -5.97 1.43
C ARG A 445 -27.02 -4.83 1.51
N VAL A 446 -26.34 -4.68 2.66
CA VAL A 446 -25.31 -3.64 2.85
C VAL A 446 -24.09 -3.90 1.95
N VAL A 447 -23.56 -5.12 1.95
CA VAL A 447 -22.41 -5.52 1.13
C VAL A 447 -22.72 -5.34 -0.36
N GLN A 448 -23.92 -5.74 -0.80
CA GLN A 448 -24.35 -5.57 -2.19
C GLN A 448 -24.50 -4.08 -2.56
N ALA A 449 -25.05 -3.25 -1.67
CA ALA A 449 -25.18 -1.82 -1.91
C ALA A 449 -23.82 -1.14 -2.12
N PHE A 450 -22.81 -1.46 -1.29
CA PHE A 450 -21.44 -0.97 -1.47
C PHE A 450 -20.82 -1.52 -2.76
N MET A 451 -20.90 -2.83 -3.00
CA MET A 451 -20.35 -3.48 -4.18
C MET A 451 -20.87 -2.87 -5.48
N LEU A 452 -22.20 -2.67 -5.59
CA LEU A 452 -22.82 -2.08 -6.78
C LEU A 452 -22.43 -0.60 -6.96
N PHE A 453 -22.26 0.13 -5.86
CA PHE A 453 -21.79 1.51 -5.88
C PHE A 453 -20.36 1.62 -6.42
N VAL A 454 -19.43 0.78 -5.93
CA VAL A 454 -18.05 0.76 -6.44
C VAL A 454 -18.00 0.22 -7.88
N GLN A 455 -18.81 -0.78 -8.23
CA GLN A 455 -18.90 -1.26 -9.61
C GLN A 455 -19.42 -0.18 -10.57
N HIS A 456 -20.35 0.66 -10.12
CA HIS A 456 -20.81 1.80 -10.92
C HIS A 456 -19.67 2.78 -11.22
N ILE A 457 -18.81 3.05 -10.24
CA ILE A 457 -17.60 3.85 -10.44
C ILE A 457 -16.65 3.15 -11.43
N ALA A 458 -16.38 1.85 -11.23
CA ALA A 458 -15.50 1.05 -12.08
C ALA A 458 -15.95 1.05 -13.55
N ASN A 459 -17.25 0.94 -13.81
CA ASN A 459 -17.82 0.97 -15.17
C ASN A 459 -17.60 2.31 -15.90
N GLN A 460 -17.33 3.40 -15.17
CA GLN A 460 -17.06 4.71 -15.73
C GLN A 460 -15.55 4.99 -15.91
N LEU A 461 -14.69 4.03 -15.57
CA LEU A 461 -13.25 4.16 -15.69
C LEU A 461 -12.74 3.39 -16.92
N PRO A 462 -11.70 3.90 -17.60
CA PRO A 462 -10.92 3.11 -18.55
C PRO A 462 -10.40 1.81 -17.90
N ALA A 463 -10.39 0.71 -18.65
CA ALA A 463 -9.96 -0.60 -18.17
C ALA A 463 -8.61 -0.60 -17.40
N PRO A 464 -7.52 0.04 -17.87
CA PRO A 464 -6.24 0.01 -17.15
C PRO A 464 -6.26 0.81 -15.84
N LEU A 465 -7.27 1.66 -15.63
CA LEU A 465 -7.43 2.46 -14.41
C LEU A 465 -8.26 1.75 -13.32
N ILE A 466 -8.95 0.65 -13.64
CA ILE A 466 -9.80 -0.09 -12.69
C ILE A 466 -8.97 -0.64 -11.52
N ARG A 467 -7.74 -1.10 -11.76
CA ARG A 467 -6.83 -1.55 -10.69
C ARG A 467 -6.54 -0.48 -9.63
N PHE A 468 -6.59 0.80 -9.98
CA PHE A 468 -6.35 1.91 -9.04
C PHE A 468 -7.57 2.32 -8.21
N ILE A 469 -8.67 1.55 -8.29
CA ILE A 469 -9.75 1.58 -7.28
C ILE A 469 -9.17 1.33 -5.89
N ASP A 470 -8.13 0.50 -5.78
CA ASP A 470 -7.36 0.33 -4.55
C ASP A 470 -6.53 1.59 -4.26
N PRO A 471 -6.79 2.32 -3.16
CA PRO A 471 -6.05 3.54 -2.83
C PRO A 471 -4.56 3.32 -2.65
N GLN A 472 -4.14 2.12 -2.22
CA GLN A 472 -2.73 1.79 -2.05
C GLN A 472 -1.96 1.82 -3.37
N LEU A 473 -2.64 1.50 -4.48
CA LEU A 473 -2.01 1.45 -5.80
C LEU A 473 -1.87 2.83 -6.46
N GLN A 474 -2.54 3.86 -5.93
CA GLN A 474 -2.52 5.22 -6.50
C GLN A 474 -1.21 5.97 -6.25
N GLN A 475 -0.28 5.40 -5.48
CA GLN A 475 1.06 5.96 -5.30
C GLN A 475 2.06 5.45 -6.35
N HIS A 476 1.71 4.41 -7.11
CA HIS A 476 2.65 3.82 -8.08
C HIS A 476 2.88 4.72 -9.30
N PRO A 477 4.10 4.74 -9.89
CA PRO A 477 4.41 5.49 -11.10
C PRO A 477 3.46 5.22 -12.26
N ASP A 478 3.05 3.96 -12.41
CA ASP A 478 2.15 3.50 -13.46
C ASP A 478 0.77 4.17 -13.36
N PHE A 479 0.31 4.53 -12.15
CA PHE A 479 -0.89 5.35 -11.99
C PHE A 479 -0.74 6.69 -12.71
N PHE A 480 0.36 7.41 -12.49
CA PHE A 480 0.60 8.72 -13.12
C PHE A 480 0.84 8.62 -14.64
N ILE A 481 1.39 7.50 -15.12
CA ILE A 481 1.51 7.23 -16.56
C ILE A 481 0.11 7.05 -17.16
N GLN A 482 -0.70 6.16 -16.60
CA GLN A 482 -2.06 5.87 -17.09
C GLN A 482 -2.98 7.10 -17.02
N MET A 483 -2.83 7.94 -15.98
CA MET A 483 -3.58 9.19 -15.84
C MET A 483 -3.23 10.21 -16.93
N ARG A 484 -1.94 10.32 -17.29
CA ARG A 484 -1.48 11.18 -18.40
C ARG A 484 -1.97 10.65 -19.74
N GLU A 485 -1.88 9.34 -19.99
CA GLU A 485 -2.34 8.71 -21.23
C GLU A 485 -3.84 8.94 -21.49
N HIS A 486 -4.64 8.95 -20.43
CA HIS A 486 -6.10 9.13 -20.53
C HIS A 486 -6.57 10.57 -20.28
N ASN A 487 -5.65 11.54 -20.15
CA ASN A 487 -5.95 12.96 -19.88
C ASN A 487 -6.86 13.19 -18.65
N ILE A 488 -6.68 12.43 -17.56
CA ILE A 488 -7.44 12.59 -16.32
C ILE A 488 -6.54 13.25 -15.26
N GLN A 489 -7.03 14.29 -14.60
CA GLN A 489 -6.34 14.89 -13.46
C GLN A 489 -6.46 13.99 -12.23
N VAL A 490 -5.38 13.91 -11.43
CA VAL A 490 -5.32 13.06 -10.22
C VAL A 490 -6.45 13.39 -9.25
N ASP A 491 -6.73 14.68 -9.03
CA ASP A 491 -7.78 15.11 -8.12
C ASP A 491 -9.17 14.73 -8.62
N ASP A 492 -9.41 14.75 -9.92
CA ASP A 492 -10.70 14.38 -10.50
C ASP A 492 -10.95 12.88 -10.40
N PHE A 493 -9.91 12.06 -10.56
CA PHE A 493 -10.00 10.62 -10.29
C PHE A 493 -10.32 10.36 -8.81
N ARG A 494 -9.57 10.99 -7.88
CA ARG A 494 -9.79 10.82 -6.43
C ARG A 494 -11.16 11.30 -5.98
N LYS A 495 -11.73 12.35 -6.60
CA LYS A 495 -13.09 12.83 -6.31
C LYS A 495 -14.16 11.78 -6.59
N LYS A 496 -13.96 10.87 -7.55
CA LYS A 496 -14.93 9.78 -7.85
C LYS A 496 -15.13 8.81 -6.67
N PHE A 497 -14.13 8.70 -5.79
CA PHE A 497 -14.16 7.84 -4.60
C PHE A 497 -14.50 8.62 -3.32
N LYS A 498 -15.09 9.81 -3.46
CA LYS A 498 -15.63 10.58 -2.35
C LYS A 498 -17.14 10.59 -2.42
N HIS A 499 -17.78 10.65 -1.25
CA HIS A 499 -19.22 10.86 -1.20
C HIS A 499 -19.58 12.24 -1.73
N ILE A 500 -20.59 12.30 -2.61
CA ILE A 500 -21.11 13.56 -3.14
C ILE A 500 -21.83 14.28 -2.00
N ASN A 501 -21.29 15.44 -1.60
CA ASN A 501 -21.92 16.33 -0.65
C ASN A 501 -22.59 17.49 -1.39
N SER A 502 -23.90 17.65 -1.18
CA SER A 502 -24.63 18.88 -1.52
C SER A 502 -24.33 20.03 -0.54
N ASP A 503 -23.80 19.72 0.65
CA ASP A 503 -23.63 20.67 1.74
C ASP A 503 -22.16 20.82 2.16
N ARG A 504 -21.84 21.87 2.93
CA ARG A 504 -20.52 22.33 3.41
C ARG A 504 -19.74 21.35 4.34
N MET A 505 -20.09 20.07 4.31
CA MET A 505 -19.46 19.01 5.09
C MET A 505 -18.18 18.48 4.43
N PRO A 506 -17.18 18.05 5.22
CA PRO A 506 -15.96 17.45 4.70
C PRO A 506 -16.29 16.27 3.79
N HIS A 507 -15.53 16.15 2.71
CA HIS A 507 -15.73 15.06 1.75
C HIS A 507 -15.16 13.78 2.36
N TYR A 508 -16.04 12.89 2.81
CA TYR A 508 -15.65 11.57 3.27
C TYR A 508 -15.30 10.68 2.09
N SER A 509 -14.22 9.90 2.23
CA SER A 509 -13.91 8.83 1.30
C SER A 509 -14.97 7.74 1.42
N ILE A 510 -15.27 7.06 0.32
CA ILE A 510 -16.20 5.92 0.33
C ILE A 510 -15.62 4.71 1.07
N TYR A 511 -14.32 4.73 1.37
CA TYR A 511 -13.58 3.71 2.11
C TYR A 511 -13.46 4.00 3.60
N ASP A 512 -13.92 5.17 4.07
CA ASP A 512 -13.88 5.51 5.50
C ASP A 512 -14.95 4.75 6.29
N SER A 513 -14.73 4.55 7.59
CA SER A 513 -15.68 3.85 8.47
C SER A 513 -17.00 4.60 8.69
N PHE A 514 -17.14 5.83 8.20
CA PHE A 514 -18.26 6.73 8.48
C PHE A 514 -19.64 6.08 8.28
N VAL A 515 -19.84 5.37 7.16
CA VAL A 515 -21.09 4.64 6.89
C VAL A 515 -21.17 3.36 7.71
N LEU A 516 -20.05 2.67 7.93
CA LEU A 516 -20.00 1.44 8.73
C LEU A 516 -20.39 1.68 10.20
N ASP A 517 -20.00 2.82 10.79
CA ASP A 517 -20.35 3.17 12.17
C ASP A 517 -21.89 3.27 12.33
N TYR A 518 -22.55 3.87 11.34
CA TYR A 518 -24.02 3.91 11.30
C TYR A 518 -24.64 2.54 11.04
N VAL A 519 -24.06 1.74 10.13
CA VAL A 519 -24.54 0.37 9.89
C VAL A 519 -24.44 -0.47 11.16
N MET A 520 -23.35 -0.36 11.92
CA MET A 520 -23.21 -1.03 13.22
C MET A 520 -24.31 -0.63 14.19
N HIS A 521 -24.66 0.66 14.25
CA HIS A 521 -25.79 1.14 15.04
C HIS A 521 -27.11 0.51 14.61
N LEU A 522 -27.42 0.49 13.30
CA LEU A 522 -28.66 -0.11 12.78
C LEU A 522 -28.81 -1.58 13.18
N PHE A 523 -27.72 -2.34 13.13
CA PHE A 523 -27.71 -3.74 13.54
C PHE A 523 -27.92 -3.88 15.04
N ASN A 524 -27.24 -3.08 15.86
CA ASN A 524 -27.40 -3.10 17.32
C ASN A 524 -28.81 -2.72 17.78
N THR A 525 -29.50 -1.84 17.05
CA THR A 525 -30.91 -1.49 17.32
C THR A 525 -31.90 -2.41 16.61
N HIS A 526 -31.43 -3.50 15.98
CA HIS A 526 -32.23 -4.45 15.20
C HIS A 526 -33.13 -3.81 14.13
N HIS A 527 -32.71 -2.68 13.58
CA HIS A 527 -33.47 -1.99 12.53
C HIS A 527 -33.52 -2.85 11.26
N GLU A 528 -34.61 -2.75 10.50
CA GLU A 528 -34.72 -3.41 9.20
C GLU A 528 -33.96 -2.62 8.12
N ILE A 529 -33.35 -3.34 7.18
CA ILE A 529 -32.67 -2.73 6.03
C ILE A 529 -33.43 -3.12 4.78
N GLU A 530 -33.99 -2.17 4.04
CA GLU A 530 -34.79 -2.47 2.84
C GLU A 530 -34.00 -3.16 1.72
N ARG A 531 -34.71 -3.87 0.84
CA ARG A 531 -34.08 -4.64 -0.26
C ARG A 531 -33.41 -3.76 -1.32
N ASN A 532 -33.95 -2.57 -1.55
CA ASN A 532 -33.51 -1.56 -2.50
C ASN A 532 -32.56 -0.51 -1.88
N VAL A 533 -31.97 -0.82 -0.72
CA VAL A 533 -31.00 0.06 -0.08
C VAL A 533 -29.84 0.38 -1.04
N THR A 534 -29.46 1.65 -1.10
CA THR A 534 -28.33 2.12 -1.88
C THR A 534 -27.23 2.64 -0.96
N TRP A 535 -25.98 2.58 -1.41
CA TRP A 535 -24.86 3.11 -0.63
C TRP A 535 -24.99 4.61 -0.38
N SER A 536 -25.43 5.37 -1.39
CA SER A 536 -25.73 6.80 -1.25
C SER A 536 -26.85 7.07 -0.23
N GLY A 537 -27.88 6.23 -0.20
CA GLY A 537 -28.96 6.32 0.80
C GLY A 537 -28.45 6.08 2.22
N LEU A 538 -27.63 5.02 2.42
CA LEU A 538 -26.98 4.75 3.70
C LEU A 538 -26.07 5.90 4.14
N TYR A 539 -25.33 6.51 3.21
CA TYR A 539 -24.50 7.67 3.50
C TYR A 539 -25.31 8.87 4.00
N GLN A 540 -26.44 9.19 3.35
CA GLN A 540 -27.30 10.30 3.80
C GLN A 540 -27.91 10.04 5.19
N GLN A 541 -28.26 8.79 5.48
CA GLN A 541 -28.74 8.42 6.80
C GLN A 541 -27.62 8.49 7.85
N ALA A 542 -26.43 7.97 7.53
CA ALA A 542 -25.25 8.07 8.38
C ALA A 542 -24.90 9.52 8.72
N LYS A 543 -24.97 10.42 7.73
CA LYS A 543 -24.76 11.86 7.93
C LYS A 543 -25.73 12.45 8.96
N ARG A 544 -27.02 12.13 8.86
CA ARG A 544 -28.04 12.60 9.82
C ARG A 544 -27.80 12.01 11.22
N TRP A 545 -27.42 10.74 11.28
CA TRP A 545 -27.15 10.03 12.54
C TRP A 545 -25.92 10.59 13.26
N HIS A 546 -24.79 10.77 12.57
CA HIS A 546 -23.59 11.39 13.14
C HIS A 546 -23.86 12.81 13.62
N LEU A 547 -24.56 13.62 12.81
CA LEU A 547 -24.96 14.97 13.22
C LEU A 547 -25.80 14.94 14.51
N HIS A 548 -26.76 14.01 14.61
CA HIS A 548 -27.57 13.86 15.81
C HIS A 548 -26.73 13.46 17.04
N ASN A 549 -25.81 12.49 16.89
CA ASN A 549 -24.93 12.06 17.96
C ASN A 549 -23.99 13.19 18.42
N ASP A 550 -23.44 13.97 17.50
CA ASP A 550 -22.59 15.11 17.82
C ASP A 550 -23.38 16.18 18.60
N LEU A 551 -24.63 16.43 18.22
CA LEU A 551 -25.54 17.34 18.93
C LEU A 551 -25.81 16.85 20.36
N VAL A 552 -26.19 15.58 20.52
CA VAL A 552 -26.48 15.00 21.85
C VAL A 552 -25.23 14.99 22.73
N THR A 553 -24.09 14.59 22.19
CA THR A 553 -22.82 14.53 22.93
C THR A 553 -22.36 15.92 23.37
N THR A 554 -22.40 16.89 22.46
CA THR A 554 -22.04 18.29 22.77
C THR A 554 -23.01 18.88 23.78
N MET A 555 -24.31 18.63 23.63
CA MET A 555 -25.33 19.06 24.58
C MET A 555 -25.08 18.49 25.98
N SER A 556 -24.79 17.19 26.09
CA SER A 556 -24.49 16.54 27.38
C SER A 556 -23.28 17.19 28.07
N LYS A 557 -22.19 17.39 27.34
CA LYS A 557 -20.96 18.05 27.86
C LYS A 557 -21.21 19.49 28.31
N LEU A 558 -22.12 20.21 27.66
CA LEU A 558 -22.44 21.58 28.04
C LEU A 558 -23.39 21.65 29.23
N LYS A 559 -24.36 20.73 29.34
CA LYS A 559 -25.25 20.62 30.51
C LYS A 559 -24.51 20.29 31.81
N GLU A 560 -23.34 19.65 31.73
CA GLU A 560 -22.45 19.48 32.90
C GLU A 560 -21.87 20.81 33.41
N LYS A 561 -21.73 21.81 32.53
CA LYS A 561 -21.10 23.11 32.86
C LYS A 561 -22.10 24.24 33.05
N ILE A 562 -23.27 24.15 32.40
CA ILE A 562 -24.26 25.21 32.31
C ILE A 562 -25.58 24.68 32.86
N THR A 563 -26.11 25.38 33.86
CA THR A 563 -27.33 25.00 34.59
C THR A 563 -28.60 25.58 33.99
N VAL A 564 -28.49 26.46 32.99
CA VAL A 564 -29.62 27.21 32.41
C VAL A 564 -29.78 26.89 30.91
N ASP A 565 -31.01 26.61 30.47
CA ASP A 565 -31.30 26.26 29.07
C ASP A 565 -31.38 27.49 28.14
N SER A 566 -31.66 28.69 28.67
CA SER A 566 -31.74 29.96 27.94
C SER A 566 -31.31 31.14 28.80
N TRP A 567 -30.71 32.16 28.19
CA TRP A 567 -30.32 33.40 28.85
C TRP A 567 -30.90 34.63 28.15
N ASP A 568 -30.93 35.74 28.88
CA ASP A 568 -31.39 37.01 28.34
C ASP A 568 -30.47 37.52 27.25
N ARG A 569 -31.09 38.09 26.23
CA ARG A 569 -30.40 38.68 25.08
C ARG A 569 -29.72 39.99 25.46
N ILE A 570 -28.52 40.20 24.92
CA ILE A 570 -27.85 41.50 24.95
C ILE A 570 -28.49 42.41 23.90
N ALA A 571 -28.78 41.90 22.71
CA ALA A 571 -29.38 42.67 21.64
C ALA A 571 -30.87 43.01 21.92
N PRO A 572 -31.36 44.15 21.40
CA PRO A 572 -32.74 44.58 21.64
C PRO A 572 -33.79 43.61 21.07
N MET A 573 -33.44 42.86 20.02
CA MET A 573 -34.31 41.89 19.34
C MET A 573 -33.55 40.58 19.08
N GLN A 574 -34.28 39.48 18.95
CA GLN A 574 -33.67 38.17 18.65
C GLN A 574 -33.01 38.14 17.28
N LYS A 575 -33.67 38.74 16.30
CA LYS A 575 -33.23 38.83 14.92
C LYS A 575 -33.18 40.30 14.53
N ILE A 576 -32.03 40.74 14.03
CA ILE A 576 -31.81 42.09 13.55
C ILE A 576 -31.46 42.00 12.07
N TYR A 577 -32.22 42.70 11.24
CA TYR A 577 -31.91 42.84 9.83
C TYR A 577 -31.08 44.11 9.65
N PHE A 578 -29.88 43.96 9.09
CA PHE A 578 -28.97 45.05 8.83
C PHE A 578 -28.39 44.86 7.43
N GLU A 579 -28.65 45.84 6.55
CA GLU A 579 -28.40 45.72 5.12
C GLU A 579 -29.02 44.42 4.55
N ASP A 580 -28.23 43.64 3.81
CA ASP A 580 -28.64 42.38 3.19
C ASP A 580 -28.50 41.16 4.12
N TRP A 581 -28.33 41.38 5.42
CA TRP A 581 -28.01 40.32 6.39
C TRP A 581 -29.00 40.26 7.56
N CYS A 582 -29.28 39.04 8.00
CA CYS A 582 -30.02 38.74 9.23
C CYS A 582 -29.06 38.23 10.29
N TYR A 583 -29.05 38.89 11.45
CA TYR A 583 -28.28 38.53 12.64
C TYR A 583 -29.21 38.00 13.73
N GLU A 584 -29.12 36.71 14.05
CA GLU A 584 -29.86 36.05 15.12
C GLU A 584 -28.95 35.86 16.34
N GLU A 585 -29.28 36.47 17.49
CA GLU A 585 -28.53 36.25 18.72
C GLU A 585 -28.76 34.82 19.24
N LEU A 586 -27.67 34.10 19.49
CA LEU A 586 -27.65 32.73 19.99
C LEU A 586 -27.82 32.76 21.51
N ASN A 587 -29.08 32.79 21.98
CA ASN A 587 -29.40 32.98 23.40
C ASN A 587 -29.96 31.74 24.13
N SER A 588 -29.83 30.56 23.52
CA SER A 588 -30.21 29.29 24.15
C SER A 588 -29.15 28.22 23.97
N LEU A 589 -29.07 27.32 24.95
CA LEU A 589 -28.13 26.21 24.95
C LEU A 589 -28.35 25.29 23.74
N GLN A 590 -29.62 25.08 23.37
CA GLN A 590 -29.98 24.32 22.17
C GLN A 590 -29.49 24.99 20.89
N ARG A 591 -29.75 26.29 20.72
CA ARG A 591 -29.41 27.01 19.48
C ARG A 591 -27.89 27.14 19.31
N ILE A 592 -27.14 27.45 20.38
CA ILE A 592 -25.68 27.57 20.31
C ILE A 592 -24.99 26.21 20.03
N THR A 593 -25.55 25.12 20.56
CA THR A 593 -25.07 23.76 20.30
C THR A 593 -25.32 23.38 18.85
N GLN A 594 -26.53 23.65 18.33
CA GLN A 594 -26.87 23.44 16.93
C GLN A 594 -25.96 24.22 16.00
N GLU A 595 -25.75 25.51 16.28
CA GLU A 595 -24.84 26.36 15.51
C GLU A 595 -23.43 25.73 15.46
N SER A 596 -22.89 25.35 16.62
CA SER A 596 -21.52 24.83 16.74
C SER A 596 -21.30 23.49 16.05
N VAL A 597 -22.28 22.59 16.12
CA VAL A 597 -22.17 21.27 15.52
C VAL A 597 -22.42 21.33 14.00
N VAL A 598 -23.43 22.07 13.55
CA VAL A 598 -23.77 22.18 12.11
C VAL A 598 -22.69 22.94 11.35
N PHE A 599 -22.19 24.04 11.90
CA PHE A 599 -21.18 24.87 11.25
C PHE A 599 -19.75 24.56 11.69
N LYS A 600 -19.56 23.55 12.55
CA LYS A 600 -18.25 23.02 12.97
C LYS A 600 -17.31 24.09 13.50
N HIS A 601 -17.81 24.90 14.43
CA HIS A 601 -17.01 25.89 15.14
C HIS A 601 -16.99 25.64 16.65
N CYS A 602 -15.99 26.18 17.34
CA CYS A 602 -15.74 25.89 18.75
C CYS A 602 -16.57 26.76 19.72
N LEU A 603 -17.47 27.61 19.22
CA LEU A 603 -18.24 28.58 20.01
C LEU A 603 -18.88 27.98 21.27
N ALA A 604 -19.71 26.93 21.13
CA ALA A 604 -20.44 26.38 22.27
C ALA A 604 -19.50 25.76 23.32
N VAL A 605 -18.39 25.14 22.92
CA VAL A 605 -17.47 24.51 23.88
C VAL A 605 -16.56 25.54 24.56
N SER A 606 -16.15 26.58 23.84
CA SER A 606 -15.13 27.54 24.31
C SER A 606 -15.71 28.79 24.98
N TYR A 607 -16.90 29.24 24.60
CA TYR A 607 -17.43 30.56 25.02
C TYR A 607 -18.76 30.49 25.76
N SER A 608 -19.37 29.31 25.91
CA SER A 608 -20.72 29.19 26.48
C SER A 608 -20.85 29.67 27.92
N THR A 609 -19.85 29.46 28.79
CA THR A 609 -19.86 30.02 30.15
C THR A 609 -19.86 31.55 30.12
N ARG A 610 -18.98 32.16 29.32
CA ARG A 610 -18.91 33.62 29.16
C ARG A 610 -20.18 34.21 28.56
N ILE A 611 -20.84 33.46 27.68
CA ILE A 611 -22.12 33.88 27.09
C ILE A 611 -23.23 33.88 28.17
N VAL A 612 -23.30 32.83 28.99
CA VAL A 612 -24.26 32.74 30.11
C VAL A 612 -24.00 33.83 31.16
N GLU A 613 -22.73 34.13 31.45
CA GLU A 613 -22.30 35.21 32.36
C GLU A 613 -22.47 36.62 31.77
N ARG A 614 -22.98 36.72 30.53
CA ARG A 614 -23.16 37.97 29.76
C ARG A 614 -21.85 38.73 29.49
N GLU A 615 -20.71 38.06 29.45
CA GLU A 615 -19.43 38.65 29.03
C GLU A 615 -19.19 38.51 27.52
N TYR A 616 -20.02 37.72 26.83
CA TYR A 616 -19.88 37.43 25.42
C TYR A 616 -21.24 37.27 24.75
N ALA A 617 -21.37 37.73 23.50
CA ALA A 617 -22.55 37.54 22.66
C ALA A 617 -22.13 36.86 21.36
N ALA A 618 -22.99 35.98 20.86
CA ALA A 618 -22.77 35.32 19.58
C ALA A 618 -24.00 35.44 18.68
N PHE A 619 -23.77 35.66 17.39
CA PHE A 619 -24.82 35.87 16.41
C PHE A 619 -24.64 34.93 15.22
N HIS A 620 -25.72 34.27 14.83
CA HIS A 620 -25.83 33.62 13.53
C HIS A 620 -26.14 34.68 12.48
N MET A 621 -25.27 34.82 11.50
CA MET A 621 -25.36 35.79 10.42
C MET A 621 -25.71 35.04 9.13
N SER A 622 -26.83 35.39 8.48
CA SER A 622 -27.32 34.76 7.24
C SER A 622 -27.69 35.81 6.21
N ASN A 623 -27.30 35.61 4.95
CA ASN A 623 -27.64 36.53 3.87
C ASN A 623 -29.11 36.35 3.47
N ILE A 624 -29.82 37.46 3.25
CA ILE A 624 -31.26 37.45 2.94
C ILE A 624 -31.52 36.91 1.53
N ALA A 625 -30.69 37.26 0.55
CA ALA A 625 -30.82 36.81 -0.84
C ALA A 625 -30.24 35.41 -1.04
N GLU A 626 -29.19 35.06 -0.28
CA GLU A 626 -28.54 33.74 -0.34
C GLU A 626 -28.51 33.09 1.06
N PRO A 627 -29.59 32.42 1.49
CA PRO A 627 -29.69 31.83 2.83
C PRO A 627 -28.60 30.80 3.17
N ASN A 628 -27.95 30.24 2.14
CA ASN A 628 -26.83 29.32 2.31
C ASN A 628 -25.56 30.05 2.75
N GLN A 629 -25.44 31.36 2.53
CA GLN A 629 -24.31 32.18 2.96
C GLN A 629 -24.46 32.54 4.44
N VAL A 630 -23.91 31.67 5.29
CA VAL A 630 -23.95 31.82 6.75
C VAL A 630 -22.57 32.00 7.37
N MET A 631 -22.52 32.77 8.46
CA MET A 631 -21.35 33.06 9.29
C MET A 631 -21.76 33.12 10.76
N THR A 632 -20.79 32.98 11.66
CA THR A 632 -21.01 33.13 13.09
C THR A 632 -20.13 34.26 13.60
N LEU A 633 -20.77 35.31 14.13
CA LEU A 633 -20.12 36.48 14.72
C LEU A 633 -20.05 36.29 16.23
N GLY A 634 -18.86 36.47 16.79
CA GLY A 634 -18.62 36.50 18.23
C GLY A 634 -18.15 37.87 18.68
N CYS A 635 -18.68 38.33 19.82
CA CYS A 635 -18.40 39.64 20.37
C CYS A 635 -18.21 39.56 21.90
N TYR A 636 -17.24 40.28 22.44
CA TYR A 636 -17.19 40.54 23.89
C TYR A 636 -18.21 41.60 24.26
N TYR A 637 -18.85 41.43 25.42
CA TYR A 637 -19.70 42.46 26.01
C TYR A 637 -18.97 43.10 27.19
N LYS A 638 -18.60 44.37 27.07
CA LYS A 638 -17.86 45.13 28.09
C LYS A 638 -18.42 46.54 28.21
N LEU A 639 -18.64 47.01 29.44
CA LEU A 639 -19.09 48.38 29.73
C LEU A 639 -20.35 48.80 28.94
N GLY A 640 -21.30 47.88 28.76
CA GLY A 640 -22.55 48.15 28.04
C GLY A 640 -22.43 48.17 26.51
N GLN A 641 -21.31 47.72 25.95
CA GLN A 641 -21.05 47.71 24.51
C GLN A 641 -20.51 46.36 24.03
N LEU A 642 -20.90 45.98 22.81
CA LEU A 642 -20.35 44.87 22.06
C LEU A 642 -19.03 45.30 21.40
N SER A 643 -17.99 44.48 21.56
CA SER A 643 -16.69 44.60 20.90
C SER A 643 -16.47 43.38 20.02
N PHE A 644 -16.03 43.59 18.79
CA PHE A 644 -15.69 42.51 17.87
C PHE A 644 -14.62 41.59 18.46
N ASP A 645 -14.81 40.28 18.29
CA ASP A 645 -13.81 39.25 18.62
C ASP A 645 -13.48 38.42 17.38
N GLN A 646 -14.48 37.79 16.78
CA GLN A 646 -14.28 36.92 15.63
C GLN A 646 -15.49 36.86 14.71
N LEU A 647 -15.24 36.65 13.42
CA LEU A 647 -16.23 36.24 12.43
C LEU A 647 -15.72 34.96 11.77
N ARG A 648 -16.55 33.92 11.73
CA ARG A 648 -16.18 32.62 11.18
C ARG A 648 -17.19 32.16 10.13
N LEU A 649 -16.66 31.65 9.02
CA LEU A 649 -17.40 30.78 8.11
C LEU A 649 -17.46 29.37 8.71
N PRO A 650 -18.33 28.48 8.18
CA PRO A 650 -18.35 27.08 8.59
C PRO A 650 -16.97 26.41 8.48
N ASN A 651 -16.70 25.43 9.34
CA ASN A 651 -15.38 24.80 9.53
C ASN A 651 -14.28 25.76 10.03
N ASN A 652 -14.65 26.81 10.77
CA ASN A 652 -13.73 27.82 11.33
C ASN A 652 -12.90 28.60 10.28
N HIS A 653 -13.32 28.63 9.01
CA HIS A 653 -12.63 29.45 8.01
C HIS A 653 -12.80 30.95 8.29
N ILE A 654 -11.76 31.73 7.98
CA ILE A 654 -11.78 33.19 8.16
C ILE A 654 -12.38 33.81 6.89
N PRO A 655 -13.46 34.61 6.99
CA PRO A 655 -14.03 35.30 5.85
C PRO A 655 -13.15 36.47 5.39
N ASP A 656 -13.38 36.94 4.17
CA ASP A 656 -12.72 38.12 3.62
C ASP A 656 -13.00 39.38 4.44
N GLN A 657 -12.07 40.35 4.34
CA GLN A 657 -12.11 41.60 5.10
C GLN A 657 -13.41 42.40 4.89
N SER A 658 -14.03 42.29 3.71
CA SER A 658 -15.30 42.96 3.39
C SER A 658 -16.44 42.53 4.32
N TYR A 659 -16.52 41.25 4.68
CA TYR A 659 -17.53 40.74 5.60
C TYR A 659 -17.25 41.16 7.05
N ILE A 660 -15.97 41.26 7.41
CA ILE A 660 -15.55 41.77 8.73
C ILE A 660 -15.97 43.23 8.88
N SER A 661 -15.77 44.06 7.85
CA SER A 661 -16.24 45.46 7.85
C SER A 661 -17.75 45.56 8.04
N LYS A 662 -18.55 44.68 7.41
CA LYS A 662 -20.00 44.63 7.62
C LYS A 662 -20.39 44.25 9.05
N ALA A 663 -19.72 43.25 9.62
CA ALA A 663 -19.93 42.87 11.02
C ALA A 663 -19.58 44.00 12.01
N LEU A 664 -18.52 44.77 11.74
CA LEU A 664 -18.16 45.94 12.54
C LEU A 664 -19.22 47.05 12.46
N ALA A 665 -19.73 47.34 11.26
CA ALA A 665 -20.82 48.31 11.07
C ALA A 665 -22.10 47.90 11.79
N PHE A 666 -22.44 46.60 11.77
CA PHE A 666 -23.54 46.04 12.55
C PHE A 666 -23.32 46.24 14.06
N ILE A 667 -22.12 45.95 14.59
CA ILE A 667 -21.80 46.13 16.01
C ILE A 667 -21.95 47.59 16.43
N GLU A 668 -21.47 48.55 15.62
CA GLU A 668 -21.64 49.98 15.90
C GLU A 668 -23.12 50.38 15.95
N ASN A 669 -23.92 49.88 15.00
CA ASN A 669 -25.36 50.13 14.98
C ASN A 669 -26.06 49.59 16.24
N VAL A 670 -25.77 48.34 16.64
CA VAL A 670 -26.33 47.74 17.87
C VAL A 670 -25.90 48.53 19.11
N ASN A 671 -24.63 48.95 19.19
CA ASN A 671 -24.12 49.73 20.31
C ASN A 671 -24.80 51.10 20.46
N GLN A 672 -25.19 51.76 19.35
CA GLN A 672 -25.99 52.99 19.42
C GLN A 672 -27.36 52.74 20.07
N HIS A 673 -28.01 51.62 19.75
CA HIS A 673 -29.29 51.24 20.36
C HIS A 673 -29.14 50.84 21.83
N LEU A 674 -28.04 50.18 22.21
CA LEU A 674 -27.74 49.83 23.60
C LEU A 674 -27.51 51.07 24.47
N LYS A 675 -26.81 52.09 23.94
CA LYS A 675 -26.63 53.40 24.61
C LYS A 675 -27.95 54.10 24.87
N TRP A 676 -28.90 54.01 23.94
CA TRP A 676 -30.24 54.57 24.12
C TRP A 676 -31.03 53.87 25.24
N LYS A 677 -30.88 52.56 25.38
CA LYS A 677 -31.53 51.78 26.45
C LYS A 677 -30.94 52.08 27.83
N SER A 678 -29.62 52.25 27.95
CA SER A 678 -28.98 52.64 29.21
C SER A 678 -29.26 54.08 29.64
N SER A 679 -29.58 54.98 28.69
CA SER A 679 -30.04 56.35 29.00
C SER A 679 -31.50 56.46 29.45
N ILE A 680 -32.30 55.37 29.35
CA ILE A 680 -33.72 55.35 29.76
C ILE A 680 -33.93 54.69 31.15
N GLN A 681 -32.88 54.14 31.77
CA GLN A 681 -32.89 53.85 33.22
C GLN A 681 -31.81 54.67 33.94
N PRO A 682 -32.19 55.86 34.39
CA PRO A 682 -31.87 56.26 35.76
C PRO A 682 -33.10 56.89 36.41
N ASN A 683 -33.73 56.17 37.33
CA ASN A 683 -34.44 56.66 38.54
C ASN A 683 -35.30 55.51 39.10
N GLU A 684 -35.33 55.38 40.42
CA GLU A 684 -35.75 54.21 41.23
C GLU A 684 -34.59 53.19 41.31
N GLU A 685 -33.71 53.18 42.32
CA GLU A 685 -33.91 53.44 43.74
C GLU A 685 -32.62 54.02 44.37
N LEU A 686 -32.68 55.30 44.74
CA LEU A 686 -31.91 55.88 45.85
C LEU A 686 -32.79 57.00 46.41
N GLY A 687 -33.66 56.63 47.35
CA GLY A 687 -34.63 57.55 47.94
C GLY A 687 -35.48 56.94 49.05
N ASN A 688 -34.88 56.83 50.24
CA ASN A 688 -35.48 56.83 51.57
C ASN A 688 -36.39 55.65 52.02
N LEU A 689 -35.98 55.09 53.19
CA LEU A 689 -36.58 54.09 54.10
C LEU A 689 -36.22 52.62 53.83
#